data_AF-A0A7S7LV30-F1
#
_entry.id   AF-A0A7S7LV30-F1
#
_cell.length_a   1.000
_cell.length_b   1.000
_cell.length_c   1.000
_cell.angle_alpha   90.00
_cell.angle_beta   90.00
_cell.angle_gamma   90.00
#
_symmetry.space_group_name_H-M   'P 1'
#
loop_
_entity.id
_entity.type
_entity.pdbx_description
1 polymer ?
#
loop_
_entity_poly.entity_id
_entity_poly.type
_entity_poly.pdbx_seq_one_letter_code
_entity_poly.pdbx_strand_id
1 'polypeptide(L)'
;MSFVESQKKILESIGLQVEENNLITDTKNIIKTSVQCNQKSFFLNSGHIPLRNEFLLLNLTSKKKDCSAHLIKKHISAVLSSKIDVVFSYLIKFASNPELHNENNQELNQLVLSLHEIDNSSAEDIVNQNMTETWSKLYGVIKNKASQDILIKMDAELKHTIVDDSKTIESYNNIYNVKNEEVDYIRMDLFTEVSFPLYRLLKVVNDNKLLGVTLSKKEIEILKTIYRFIFEGIDKTNSFRFPKKTLWKDNRTKNHKPIIVNSTPVAHPIMLMKTFVKLANKIDCLLDKLSVVDESIKQEMFNLAITEEMLDKFEKDNMLSLDFEHSSNLTNEIRRAKAIDIEVINKNLNDKSSPIKVVPLDMDTAATKEVKGKGRRPRKANFISMIQPSILSSIRSNLSSLTLDPTDSNFDILIPPEELLKHTHVSGASGVGKTELVKSLVNSKIKKGDSSVVVFDPHGDFALEIAKGIQDKKRLILINPFMHKDKIPTIDPFKTTTKDEELIALKSQELLSAFEIGLGIEWSINMTAVLIPCISTILREDHLGIFDLQRFMDPNNNADLIKLGKKSPVKGHRIFFKSSFNMDKYEVTKDAIGTKLQVFLNDEKFANLISGENKIDVEKEINTPGQILIFQTSKAKMKNTMSLYNRLMMATIQGIILKREKLSPHLRPQTFLYLDEFQHYIGVTIEEILTDSRKYGCSVTLIHQSISQLDSKLKSIILSCTNIKLIGKNSYENLRILSKEIQVDVKEMENLNVGEFFLKVGSIPAVKIMHTTKFLGNKNAISSKKWKKHLKYLTKHYYRPIEDESLQTMNNAEFKQTLETEVLVDESSLVPFIDEF
;
A
#
# COMPACT_ATOMS: atom_id res chain seq x y z
N MET A 1 -34.90 3.72 5.17
CA MET A 1 -33.43 3.76 5.26
C MET A 1 -33.00 2.46 5.89
N SER A 2 -32.15 1.67 5.24
CA SER A 2 -31.62 0.44 5.85
C SER A 2 -30.61 0.79 6.95
N PHE A 3 -30.33 -0.13 7.88
CA PHE A 3 -29.34 0.09 8.94
C PHE A 3 -27.95 0.44 8.38
N VAL A 4 -27.54 -0.25 7.31
CA VAL A 4 -26.30 -0.01 6.55
C VAL A 4 -26.29 1.38 5.91
N GLU A 5 -27.42 1.82 5.35
CA GLU A 5 -27.57 3.14 4.71
C GLU A 5 -27.46 4.29 5.73
N SER A 6 -28.01 4.11 6.94
CA SER A 6 -27.83 5.05 8.05
C SER A 6 -26.36 5.13 8.51
N GLN A 7 -25.67 4.00 8.60
CA GLN A 7 -24.25 3.95 8.97
C GLN A 7 -23.34 4.55 7.88
N LYS A 8 -23.67 4.35 6.59
CA LYS A 8 -22.96 4.98 5.46
C LYS A 8 -23.02 6.51 5.56
N LYS A 9 -24.21 7.08 5.82
CA LYS A 9 -24.37 8.54 6.02
C LYS A 9 -23.57 9.08 7.21
N ILE A 10 -23.41 8.29 8.29
CA ILE A 10 -22.59 8.67 9.46
C ILE A 10 -21.12 8.84 9.06
N LEU A 11 -20.58 7.93 8.25
CA LEU A 11 -19.21 8.00 7.75
C LEU A 11 -19.04 9.13 6.72
N GLU A 12 -19.98 9.26 5.77
CA GLU A 12 -19.96 10.34 4.77
C GLU A 12 -19.98 11.72 5.41
N SER A 13 -20.71 11.89 6.53
CA SER A 13 -20.78 13.15 7.28
C SER A 13 -19.46 13.58 7.93
N ILE A 14 -18.53 12.65 8.22
CA ILE A 14 -17.16 12.98 8.65
C ILE A 14 -16.16 13.00 7.48
N GLY A 15 -16.64 13.04 6.23
CA GLY A 15 -15.80 13.08 5.03
C GLY A 15 -15.20 11.72 4.66
N LEU A 16 -15.74 10.62 5.17
CA LEU A 16 -15.30 9.26 4.89
C LEU A 16 -16.27 8.57 3.91
N GLN A 17 -15.85 8.36 2.66
CA GLN A 17 -16.62 7.60 1.68
C GLN A 17 -16.55 6.10 1.94
N VAL A 18 -17.68 5.42 1.81
CA VAL A 18 -17.78 3.95 1.81
C VAL A 18 -17.87 3.44 0.37
N GLU A 19 -16.75 2.93 -0.14
CA GLU A 19 -16.63 2.30 -1.46
C GLU A 19 -17.37 0.94 -1.47
N GLU A 20 -17.71 0.43 -2.66
CA GLU A 20 -18.58 -0.76 -2.83
C GLU A 20 -18.05 -2.04 -2.13
N ASN A 21 -16.72 -2.14 -1.95
CA ASN A 21 -16.06 -3.24 -1.24
C ASN A 21 -16.00 -3.04 0.29
N ASN A 22 -16.81 -2.12 0.85
CA ASN A 22 -16.77 -1.68 2.26
C ASN A 22 -15.43 -1.08 2.70
N LEU A 23 -14.66 -0.54 1.75
CA LEU A 23 -13.45 0.22 2.03
C LEU A 23 -13.85 1.65 2.44
N ILE A 24 -13.19 2.20 3.45
CA ILE A 24 -13.43 3.57 3.91
C ILE A 24 -12.27 4.47 3.48
N THR A 25 -12.56 5.54 2.74
CA THR A 25 -11.59 6.50 2.20
C THR A 25 -11.88 7.94 2.64
N ASP A 26 -10.85 8.65 3.11
CA ASP A 26 -10.90 10.11 3.32
C ASP A 26 -11.03 10.82 1.96
N THR A 27 -12.05 11.69 1.86
CA THR A 27 -12.43 12.42 0.65
C THR A 27 -11.84 13.81 0.52
N LYS A 28 -11.37 14.43 1.62
CA LYS A 28 -10.97 15.86 1.63
C LYS A 28 -9.50 16.10 2.01
N ASN A 29 -8.73 15.09 2.42
CA ASN A 29 -7.27 15.20 2.46
C ASN A 29 -6.58 14.45 1.31
N ILE A 30 -5.41 14.94 0.87
CA ILE A 30 -4.60 14.43 -0.25
C ILE A 30 -3.91 13.07 0.09
N ILE A 31 -4.49 12.29 1.01
CA ILE A 31 -4.03 10.97 1.42
C ILE A 31 -5.25 10.05 1.53
N LYS A 32 -5.53 9.26 0.49
CA LYS A 32 -6.44 8.10 0.59
C LYS A 32 -5.87 7.13 1.63
N THR A 33 -6.29 7.29 2.88
CA THR A 33 -5.93 6.38 3.98
C THR A 33 -7.06 5.38 4.14
N SER A 34 -6.88 4.17 3.62
CA SER A 34 -7.84 3.08 3.86
C SER A 34 -7.91 2.79 5.35
N VAL A 35 -9.07 3.03 5.97
CA VAL A 35 -9.26 2.80 7.40
C VAL A 35 -9.41 1.29 7.67
N GLN A 36 -8.29 0.57 7.70
CA GLN A 36 -8.26 -0.85 8.05
C GLN A 36 -8.11 -1.04 9.57
N CYS A 37 -9.13 -1.62 10.20
CA CYS A 37 -9.06 -2.05 11.58
C CYS A 37 -8.48 -3.48 11.63
N ASN A 38 -7.18 -3.62 11.90
CA ASN A 38 -6.49 -4.92 12.02
C ASN A 38 -6.83 -5.94 10.90
N GLN A 39 -6.70 -5.52 9.63
CA GLN A 39 -6.93 -6.36 8.44
C GLN A 39 -8.35 -6.96 8.31
N LYS A 40 -9.36 -6.37 8.98
CA LYS A 40 -10.78 -6.66 8.72
C LYS A 40 -11.51 -5.42 8.18
N SER A 41 -12.44 -5.66 7.27
CA SER A 41 -13.33 -4.65 6.71
C SER A 41 -14.29 -4.10 7.78
N PHE A 42 -14.68 -2.83 7.66
CA PHE A 42 -15.59 -2.17 8.61
C PHE A 42 -17.00 -2.77 8.60
N PHE A 43 -17.35 -3.46 7.50
CA PHE A 43 -18.51 -4.32 7.37
C PHE A 43 -18.06 -5.70 6.89
N LEU A 44 -18.62 -6.76 7.45
CA LEU A 44 -18.32 -8.16 7.12
C LEU A 44 -19.62 -8.85 6.68
N ASN A 45 -19.61 -9.50 5.52
CA ASN A 45 -20.81 -10.14 4.99
C ASN A 45 -20.68 -11.67 4.89
N SER A 46 -21.34 -12.37 5.85
CA SER A 46 -21.81 -13.77 5.84
C SER A 46 -20.84 -14.96 5.73
N GLY A 47 -21.18 -16.05 6.45
CA GLY A 47 -20.41 -17.31 6.46
C GLY A 47 -20.85 -18.41 7.45
N HIS A 48 -22.15 -18.51 7.78
CA HIS A 48 -22.81 -19.59 8.54
C HIS A 48 -22.25 -20.08 9.90
N ILE A 49 -22.83 -19.58 11.02
CA ILE A 49 -23.37 -20.40 12.13
C ILE A 49 -24.68 -19.72 12.60
N PRO A 50 -25.79 -20.44 12.86
CA PRO A 50 -27.05 -19.82 13.29
C PRO A 50 -27.13 -19.67 14.82
N LEU A 51 -27.33 -18.44 15.31
CA LEU A 51 -28.19 -18.09 16.46
C LEU A 51 -28.18 -16.56 16.69
N ARG A 52 -29.38 -15.97 16.64
CA ARG A 52 -29.78 -14.59 16.98
C ARG A 52 -28.70 -13.65 17.55
N ASN A 53 -28.17 -12.76 16.71
CA ASN A 53 -28.18 -11.29 16.90
C ASN A 53 -27.45 -10.60 15.72
N GLU A 54 -28.21 -10.05 14.79
CA GLU A 54 -27.71 -9.40 13.56
C GLU A 54 -27.36 -7.92 13.79
N PHE A 55 -26.28 -7.63 14.52
CA PHE A 55 -25.80 -6.25 14.66
C PHE A 55 -24.28 -6.13 14.50
N LEU A 56 -23.85 -5.74 13.29
CA LEU A 56 -22.49 -5.23 13.08
C LEU A 56 -22.48 -3.73 13.36
N LEU A 57 -22.42 -3.42 14.64
CA LEU A 57 -22.04 -2.10 15.11
C LEU A 57 -20.56 -1.80 14.77
N LEU A 58 -20.18 -0.52 14.84
CA LEU A 58 -18.79 -0.12 15.03
C LEU A 58 -18.19 -0.99 16.15
N ASN A 59 -17.26 -1.88 15.83
CA ASN A 59 -16.78 -2.85 16.81
C ASN A 59 -15.88 -2.15 17.83
N LEU A 60 -16.42 -1.94 19.04
CA LEU A 60 -15.78 -1.24 20.16
C LEU A 60 -15.41 -2.17 21.34
N THR A 61 -15.52 -3.49 21.16
CA THR A 61 -15.34 -4.48 22.23
C THR A 61 -14.22 -5.47 21.91
N SER A 62 -13.24 -5.05 21.10
CA SER A 62 -11.99 -5.79 20.93
C SER A 62 -11.22 -5.86 22.24
N LYS A 63 -11.06 -7.07 22.83
CA LYS A 63 -10.15 -7.36 23.96
C LYS A 63 -8.64 -7.15 23.64
N LYS A 64 -8.34 -6.39 22.57
CA LYS A 64 -7.03 -5.97 22.10
C LYS A 64 -7.18 -4.55 21.52
N LYS A 65 -6.94 -3.52 22.33
CA LYS A 65 -6.75 -2.10 21.94
C LYS A 65 -7.53 -1.59 20.72
N ASP A 66 -8.77 -1.16 20.95
CA ASP A 66 -9.31 0.15 20.53
C ASP A 66 -8.80 0.80 19.20
N CYS A 67 -8.87 0.10 18.06
CA CYS A 67 -8.47 0.70 16.77
C CYS A 67 -9.56 1.54 16.08
N SER A 68 -10.86 1.31 16.37
CA SER A 68 -12.00 1.93 15.67
C SER A 68 -12.39 3.30 16.24
N ALA A 69 -12.80 3.38 17.51
CA ALA A 69 -13.14 4.66 18.15
C ALA A 69 -11.96 5.63 18.22
N HIS A 70 -10.74 5.14 18.49
CA HIS A 70 -9.54 5.99 18.51
C HIS A 70 -9.27 6.62 17.14
N LEU A 71 -9.51 5.88 16.06
CA LEU A 71 -9.32 6.38 14.71
C LEU A 71 -10.44 7.33 14.28
N ILE A 72 -11.72 7.04 14.60
CA ILE A 72 -12.83 7.98 14.39
C ILE A 72 -12.58 9.29 15.16
N LYS A 73 -12.19 9.23 16.44
CA LYS A 73 -11.75 10.39 17.23
C LYS A 73 -10.66 11.18 16.51
N LYS A 74 -9.58 10.50 16.09
CA LYS A 74 -8.45 11.14 15.42
C LYS A 74 -8.84 11.80 14.10
N HIS A 75 -9.73 11.16 13.33
CA HIS A 75 -10.24 11.69 12.06
C HIS A 75 -11.15 12.91 12.30
N ILE A 76 -12.04 12.86 13.29
CA ILE A 76 -12.85 14.01 13.72
C ILE A 76 -11.96 15.18 14.15
N SER A 77 -10.94 14.94 15.01
CA SER A 77 -9.93 15.96 15.35
C SER A 77 -9.24 16.52 14.10
N ALA A 78 -8.91 15.69 13.12
CA ALA A 78 -8.24 16.07 11.88
C ALA A 78 -9.09 17.02 11.01
N VAL A 79 -10.33 16.63 10.70
CA VAL A 79 -11.20 17.42 9.81
C VAL A 79 -11.60 18.73 10.48
N LEU A 80 -11.95 18.72 11.77
CA LEU A 80 -12.21 19.94 12.53
C LEU A 80 -10.99 20.87 12.57
N SER A 81 -9.79 20.34 12.84
CA SER A 81 -8.54 21.13 12.83
C SER A 81 -8.21 21.75 11.47
N SER A 82 -8.65 21.13 10.36
CA SER A 82 -8.49 21.71 9.02
C SER A 82 -9.46 22.87 8.77
N LYS A 83 -10.69 22.81 9.29
CA LYS A 83 -11.68 23.88 9.10
C LYS A 83 -11.49 25.03 10.07
N ILE A 84 -11.00 24.76 11.28
CA ILE A 84 -10.57 25.78 12.24
C ILE A 84 -9.48 26.67 11.63
N ASP A 85 -8.52 26.09 10.88
CA ASP A 85 -7.46 26.85 10.19
C ASP A 85 -7.98 27.83 9.13
N VAL A 86 -8.96 27.38 8.33
CA VAL A 86 -9.65 28.22 7.35
C VAL A 86 -10.37 29.37 8.07
N VAL A 87 -11.19 29.07 9.07
CA VAL A 87 -11.90 30.10 9.87
C VAL A 87 -10.92 31.09 10.48
N PHE A 88 -9.82 30.63 11.07
CA PHE A 88 -8.82 31.49 11.70
C PHE A 88 -8.15 32.43 10.69
N SER A 89 -7.74 31.88 9.53
CA SER A 89 -7.11 32.65 8.44
C SER A 89 -8.04 33.71 7.85
N TYR A 90 -9.33 33.38 7.69
CA TYR A 90 -10.33 34.32 7.18
C TYR A 90 -10.81 35.34 8.21
N LEU A 91 -10.81 35.02 9.52
CA LEU A 91 -11.04 36.01 10.58
C LEU A 91 -9.91 37.04 10.65
N ILE A 92 -8.64 36.60 10.52
CA ILE A 92 -7.49 37.50 10.39
C ILE A 92 -7.71 38.40 9.16
N LYS A 93 -7.99 37.82 7.97
CA LYS A 93 -8.23 38.59 6.74
C LYS A 93 -9.40 39.57 6.86
N PHE A 94 -10.50 39.21 7.53
CA PHE A 94 -11.63 40.12 7.78
C PHE A 94 -11.22 41.29 8.69
N ALA A 95 -10.55 41.00 9.80
CA ALA A 95 -10.08 42.02 10.74
C ALA A 95 -9.06 42.98 10.11
N SER A 96 -8.24 42.52 9.16
CA SER A 96 -7.29 43.36 8.39
C SER A 96 -7.92 44.35 7.42
N ASN A 97 -9.19 44.18 7.01
CA ASN A 97 -9.77 44.88 5.85
C ASN A 97 -11.07 45.61 6.22
N PRO A 98 -11.00 46.91 6.57
CA PRO A 98 -12.18 47.72 6.92
C PRO A 98 -13.28 47.76 5.84
N GLU A 99 -12.90 47.70 4.56
CA GLU A 99 -13.85 47.67 3.43
C GLU A 99 -14.77 46.43 3.42
N LEU A 100 -14.41 45.37 4.14
CA LEU A 100 -15.23 44.15 4.26
C LEU A 100 -16.19 44.18 5.45
N HIS A 101 -16.12 45.22 6.30
CA HIS A 101 -16.94 45.31 7.52
C HIS A 101 -18.37 45.67 7.13
N ASN A 102 -19.30 44.73 7.37
CA ASN A 102 -20.69 44.83 6.95
C ASN A 102 -21.57 45.20 8.15
N GLU A 103 -22.40 46.24 8.01
CA GLU A 103 -23.34 46.70 9.05
C GLU A 103 -24.25 45.58 9.59
N ASN A 104 -24.55 44.58 8.75
CA ASN A 104 -25.45 43.47 9.09
C ASN A 104 -24.80 42.34 9.91
N ASN A 105 -23.48 42.33 10.11
CA ASN A 105 -22.78 41.21 10.79
C ASN A 105 -22.19 41.63 12.15
N GLN A 106 -23.09 41.95 13.09
CA GLN A 106 -22.78 42.51 14.40
C GLN A 106 -21.75 41.70 15.20
N GLU A 107 -21.75 40.36 15.12
CA GLU A 107 -20.80 39.50 15.83
C GLU A 107 -19.36 39.64 15.32
N LEU A 108 -19.14 39.67 13.99
CA LEU A 108 -17.80 39.88 13.43
C LEU A 108 -17.29 41.29 13.74
N ASN A 109 -18.18 42.28 13.71
CA ASN A 109 -17.83 43.66 14.07
C ASN A 109 -17.47 43.77 15.56
N GLN A 110 -18.13 43.01 16.45
CA GLN A 110 -17.75 42.91 17.87
C GLN A 110 -16.37 42.26 18.08
N LEU A 111 -16.00 41.26 17.28
CA LEU A 111 -14.63 40.72 17.30
C LEU A 111 -13.62 41.80 16.91
N VAL A 112 -13.88 42.54 15.83
CA VAL A 112 -13.00 43.65 15.38
C VAL A 112 -12.84 44.70 16.48
N LEU A 113 -13.93 45.14 17.12
CA LEU A 113 -13.88 46.06 18.27
C LEU A 113 -13.04 45.49 19.44
N SER A 114 -13.22 44.20 19.76
CA SER A 114 -12.44 43.52 20.81
C SER A 114 -10.94 43.41 20.48
N LEU A 115 -10.58 43.40 19.20
CA LEU A 115 -9.18 43.44 18.75
C LEU A 115 -8.60 44.86 18.77
N HIS A 116 -9.42 45.89 18.51
CA HIS A 116 -9.02 47.30 18.64
C HIS A 116 -8.66 47.70 20.08
N GLU A 117 -9.44 47.25 21.07
CA GLU A 117 -9.19 47.53 22.49
C GLU A 117 -7.83 47.03 23.00
N ILE A 118 -7.21 46.08 22.29
CA ILE A 118 -5.90 45.50 22.66
C ILE A 118 -4.74 46.42 22.25
N ASP A 119 -4.91 47.29 21.24
CA ASP A 119 -3.78 48.00 20.60
C ASP A 119 -3.86 49.53 20.55
N ASN A 120 -4.96 50.17 20.98
CA ASN A 120 -5.09 51.64 21.07
C ASN A 120 -4.67 52.42 19.79
N SER A 121 -4.81 51.79 18.62
CA SER A 121 -4.36 52.29 17.30
C SER A 121 -5.41 51.97 16.23
N SER A 122 -5.30 52.60 15.06
CA SER A 122 -6.22 52.37 13.93
C SER A 122 -6.09 50.93 13.38
N ALA A 123 -7.17 50.42 12.77
CA ALA A 123 -7.26 49.02 12.27
C ALA A 123 -6.11 48.62 11.34
N GLU A 124 -5.56 49.62 10.63
CA GLU A 124 -4.61 49.50 9.54
C GLU A 124 -3.28 48.85 9.98
N ASP A 125 -2.86 49.01 11.23
CA ASP A 125 -1.59 48.46 11.73
C ASP A 125 -1.72 47.11 12.48
N ILE A 126 -2.89 46.83 13.08
CA ILE A 126 -3.06 45.77 14.10
C ILE A 126 -2.98 44.36 13.50
N VAL A 127 -3.40 44.19 12.24
CA VAL A 127 -3.42 42.89 11.55
C VAL A 127 -2.53 42.90 10.31
N ASN A 128 -1.44 43.65 10.37
CA ASN A 128 -0.34 43.64 9.41
C ASN A 128 0.11 42.21 9.05
N GLN A 129 0.68 42.02 7.85
CA GLN A 129 0.99 40.72 7.22
C GLN A 129 1.62 39.66 8.16
N ASN A 130 2.39 40.12 9.15
CA ASN A 130 2.93 39.32 10.25
C ASN A 130 1.90 38.40 10.93
N MET A 131 0.66 38.81 11.21
CA MET A 131 -0.31 37.94 11.92
C MET A 131 -0.69 36.69 11.11
N THR A 132 -0.90 36.86 9.80
CA THR A 132 -1.15 35.74 8.87
C THR A 132 0.07 34.82 8.78
N GLU A 133 1.28 35.39 8.74
CA GLU A 133 2.53 34.63 8.70
C GLU A 133 2.80 33.89 10.04
N THR A 134 2.51 34.53 11.17
CA THR A 134 2.61 34.01 12.54
C THR A 134 1.65 32.83 12.75
N TRP A 135 0.38 32.98 12.34
CA TRP A 135 -0.57 31.86 12.35
C TRP A 135 -0.11 30.72 11.43
N SER A 136 0.35 31.04 10.21
CA SER A 136 0.86 30.05 9.25
C SER A 136 2.07 29.26 9.80
N LYS A 137 2.99 29.93 10.51
CA LYS A 137 4.13 29.31 11.20
C LYS A 137 3.66 28.38 12.32
N LEU A 138 2.76 28.84 13.19
CA LEU A 138 2.19 28.04 14.29
C LEU A 138 1.42 26.81 13.76
N TYR A 139 0.49 27.01 12.82
CA TYR A 139 -0.29 25.92 12.24
C TYR A 139 0.59 24.95 11.44
N GLY A 140 1.63 25.44 10.77
CA GLY A 140 2.66 24.61 10.14
C GLY A 140 3.35 23.65 11.12
N VAL A 141 3.63 24.07 12.36
CA VAL A 141 4.17 23.18 13.41
C VAL A 141 3.12 22.16 13.86
N ILE A 142 1.87 22.59 14.07
CA ILE A 142 0.74 21.73 14.48
C ILE A 142 0.50 20.61 13.44
N LYS A 143 0.41 20.97 12.16
CA LYS A 143 0.17 20.06 11.03
C LYS A 143 1.31 19.05 10.84
N ASN A 144 2.57 19.48 10.92
CA ASN A 144 3.74 18.62 10.68
C ASN A 144 4.00 17.57 11.77
N LYS A 145 3.39 17.68 12.95
CA LYS A 145 3.59 16.73 14.07
C LYS A 145 2.47 15.69 14.23
N ALA A 146 1.49 15.67 13.34
CA ALA A 146 0.33 14.77 13.38
C ALA A 146 -0.47 14.81 14.71
N SER A 147 -0.37 15.95 15.41
CA SER A 147 -0.95 16.22 16.73
C SER A 147 -2.09 17.22 16.59
N GLN A 148 -3.14 16.82 15.85
CA GLN A 148 -4.38 17.60 15.65
C GLN A 148 -5.08 17.92 16.98
N ASP A 149 -4.89 17.05 17.97
CA ASP A 149 -5.27 17.25 19.37
C ASP A 149 -4.66 18.51 20.03
N ILE A 150 -3.78 19.28 19.37
CA ILE A 150 -3.30 20.58 19.87
C ILE A 150 -4.39 21.65 19.79
N LEU A 151 -5.17 21.69 18.71
CA LEU A 151 -6.27 22.65 18.57
C LEU A 151 -7.51 22.15 19.31
N ILE A 152 -7.97 20.94 18.98
CA ILE A 152 -9.17 20.37 19.58
C ILE A 152 -8.93 18.91 19.94
N LYS A 153 -9.15 18.56 21.21
CA LYS A 153 -8.94 17.22 21.74
C LYS A 153 -10.21 16.71 22.42
N MET A 154 -10.75 15.62 21.89
CA MET A 154 -11.96 14.96 22.41
C MET A 154 -11.60 13.74 23.25
N ASP A 155 -11.55 13.85 24.56
CA ASP A 155 -11.32 12.70 25.44
C ASP A 155 -12.63 12.04 25.88
N ALA A 156 -12.52 10.81 26.40
CA ALA A 156 -13.64 10.03 26.89
C ALA A 156 -13.39 9.62 28.34
N GLU A 157 -14.32 9.95 29.23
CA GLU A 157 -14.23 9.68 30.66
C GLU A 157 -15.34 8.70 31.08
N LEU A 158 -15.04 7.80 32.02
CA LEU A 158 -16.00 6.87 32.61
C LEU A 158 -16.25 7.26 34.08
N LYS A 159 -17.51 7.38 34.48
CA LYS A 159 -17.91 7.52 35.89
C LYS A 159 -18.92 6.45 36.28
N HIS A 160 -18.94 6.10 37.56
CA HIS A 160 -19.86 5.12 38.12
C HIS A 160 -20.94 5.84 38.93
N THR A 161 -22.20 5.51 38.69
CA THR A 161 -23.37 6.13 39.31
C THR A 161 -24.28 5.01 39.85
N ILE A 162 -24.79 5.13 41.08
CA ILE A 162 -25.74 4.14 41.64
C ILE A 162 -27.15 4.43 41.06
N VAL A 163 -27.92 3.38 40.81
CA VAL A 163 -29.26 3.42 40.23
C VAL A 163 -30.30 3.05 41.27
N ASP A 164 -31.07 4.03 41.71
CA ASP A 164 -32.18 3.87 42.66
C ASP A 164 -33.56 3.88 41.95
N ASP A 165 -33.60 3.87 40.61
CA ASP A 165 -34.83 3.96 39.83
C ASP A 165 -35.52 2.60 39.68
N SER A 166 -36.66 2.44 40.37
CA SER A 166 -37.38 1.17 40.45
C SER A 166 -37.83 0.60 39.11
N LYS A 167 -38.24 1.45 38.14
CA LYS A 167 -38.64 1.00 36.79
C LYS A 167 -37.46 0.45 35.99
N THR A 168 -36.30 1.10 36.11
CA THR A 168 -35.06 0.64 35.49
C THR A 168 -34.63 -0.71 36.09
N ILE A 169 -34.68 -0.85 37.42
CA ILE A 169 -34.36 -2.08 38.14
C ILE A 169 -35.33 -3.23 37.75
N GLU A 170 -36.64 -2.96 37.71
CA GLU A 170 -37.66 -3.95 37.35
C GLU A 170 -37.51 -4.47 35.91
N SER A 171 -37.19 -3.57 34.97
CA SER A 171 -36.86 -3.94 33.58
C SER A 171 -35.64 -4.87 33.53
N TYR A 172 -34.56 -4.54 34.27
CA TYR A 172 -33.36 -5.38 34.30
C TYR A 172 -33.56 -6.73 34.99
N ASN A 173 -34.35 -6.80 36.07
CA ASN A 173 -34.68 -8.05 36.73
C ASN A 173 -35.46 -9.01 35.82
N ASN A 174 -36.34 -8.47 34.96
CA ASN A 174 -37.05 -9.26 33.96
C ASN A 174 -36.14 -9.76 32.84
N ILE A 175 -35.14 -8.98 32.42
CA ILE A 175 -34.18 -9.36 31.36
C ILE A 175 -33.20 -10.42 31.88
N TYR A 176 -32.57 -10.20 33.03
CA TYR A 176 -31.51 -11.05 33.57
C TYR A 176 -32.00 -12.10 34.58
N ASN A 177 -33.31 -12.19 34.77
CA ASN A 177 -34.00 -13.19 35.61
C ASN A 177 -33.54 -13.22 37.08
N VAL A 178 -33.02 -12.08 37.58
CA VAL A 178 -32.57 -11.92 38.96
C VAL A 178 -33.79 -11.67 39.86
N LYS A 179 -34.09 -12.62 40.75
CA LYS A 179 -35.17 -12.50 41.73
C LYS A 179 -34.64 -12.62 43.15
N ASN A 180 -35.03 -11.67 44.00
CA ASN A 180 -34.92 -11.71 45.47
C ASN A 180 -33.50 -11.73 46.08
N GLU A 181 -32.51 -11.08 45.48
CA GLU A 181 -31.29 -10.67 46.20
C GLU A 181 -31.32 -9.15 46.49
N GLU A 182 -30.87 -8.74 47.69
CA GLU A 182 -30.56 -7.34 48.01
C GLU A 182 -29.29 -6.91 47.24
N VAL A 183 -29.47 -6.07 46.23
CA VAL A 183 -28.47 -5.80 45.19
C VAL A 183 -28.41 -4.30 44.90
N ASP A 184 -27.20 -3.75 44.91
CA ASP A 184 -26.93 -2.38 44.46
C ASP A 184 -26.73 -2.38 42.94
N TYR A 185 -27.54 -1.60 42.21
CA TYR A 185 -27.39 -1.46 40.77
C TYR A 185 -26.45 -0.28 40.47
N ILE A 186 -25.30 -0.54 39.83
CA ILE A 186 -24.31 0.48 39.49
C ILE A 186 -24.29 0.66 37.96
N ARG A 187 -24.70 1.82 37.47
CA ARG A 187 -24.58 2.19 36.07
C ARG A 187 -23.19 2.77 35.78
N MET A 188 -22.61 2.36 34.66
CA MET A 188 -21.44 3.02 34.10
C MET A 188 -21.90 4.11 33.13
N ASP A 189 -21.63 5.37 33.47
CA ASP A 189 -21.86 6.52 32.61
C ASP A 189 -20.57 6.87 31.87
N LEU A 190 -20.69 7.08 30.56
CA LEU A 190 -19.61 7.51 29.69
C LEU A 190 -19.82 8.98 29.29
N PHE A 191 -18.74 9.74 29.22
CA PHE A 191 -18.74 11.17 28.88
C PHE A 191 -17.74 11.43 27.75
N THR A 192 -18.07 12.30 26.80
CA THR A 192 -17.07 12.94 25.94
C THR A 192 -16.72 14.30 26.55
N GLU A 193 -15.43 14.58 26.71
CA GLU A 193 -14.90 15.88 27.12
C GLU A 193 -14.17 16.51 25.92
N VAL A 194 -14.55 17.73 25.54
CA VAL A 194 -13.82 18.50 24.52
C VAL A 194 -12.95 19.53 25.21
N SER A 195 -11.66 19.50 24.90
CA SER A 195 -10.65 20.43 25.42
C SER A 195 -9.92 21.14 24.29
N PHE A 196 -9.36 22.31 24.60
CA PHE A 196 -8.68 23.19 23.65
C PHE A 196 -7.24 23.49 24.09
N PRO A 197 -6.29 22.57 23.86
CA PRO A 197 -4.96 22.65 24.47
C PRO A 197 -4.13 23.88 24.06
N LEU A 198 -4.26 24.37 22.82
CA LEU A 198 -3.59 25.60 22.38
C LEU A 198 -4.03 26.83 23.19
N TYR A 199 -5.33 26.96 23.48
CA TYR A 199 -5.85 28.06 24.29
C TYR A 199 -5.42 27.97 25.76
N ARG A 200 -5.30 26.75 26.31
CA ARG A 200 -4.68 26.52 27.62
C ARG A 200 -3.22 26.97 27.63
N LEU A 201 -2.44 26.63 26.60
CA LEU A 201 -1.05 27.10 26.49
C LEU A 201 -0.98 28.62 26.39
N LEU A 202 -1.77 29.26 25.51
CA LEU A 202 -1.79 30.72 25.35
C LEU A 202 -2.02 31.46 26.69
N LYS A 203 -2.82 30.90 27.61
CA LYS A 203 -3.03 31.47 28.96
C LYS A 203 -1.83 31.39 29.91
N VAL A 204 -0.84 30.52 29.63
CA VAL A 204 0.27 30.19 30.54
C VAL A 204 1.65 30.55 29.91
N VAL A 205 1.70 30.99 28.65
CA VAL A 205 2.94 31.45 27.99
C VAL A 205 3.46 32.73 28.66
N ASN A 206 4.59 32.62 29.35
CA ASN A 206 5.32 33.76 29.93
C ASN A 206 6.49 34.25 29.06
N ASP A 207 7.11 33.36 28.27
CA ASP A 207 8.42 33.59 27.64
C ASP A 207 8.37 34.10 26.18
N ASN A 208 7.24 34.67 25.74
CA ASN A 208 7.05 35.13 24.35
C ASN A 208 7.39 34.06 23.28
N LYS A 209 7.31 32.76 23.63
CA LYS A 209 7.56 31.62 22.73
C LYS A 209 6.52 30.52 22.91
N LEU A 210 5.90 30.09 21.82
CA LEU A 210 4.89 29.04 21.76
C LEU A 210 5.22 28.06 20.64
N LEU A 211 5.36 26.77 20.98
CA LEU A 211 5.70 25.69 20.04
C LEU A 211 6.97 25.97 19.22
N GLY A 212 7.93 26.72 19.76
CA GLY A 212 9.15 27.15 19.09
C GLY A 212 9.01 28.41 18.21
N VAL A 213 7.81 28.99 18.09
CA VAL A 213 7.56 30.27 17.41
C VAL A 213 7.62 31.41 18.43
N THR A 214 8.42 32.44 18.15
CA THR A 214 8.47 33.66 18.96
C THR A 214 7.25 34.53 18.64
N LEU A 215 6.55 35.00 19.67
CA LEU A 215 5.35 35.82 19.60
C LEU A 215 5.49 37.03 20.52
N SER A 216 5.12 38.21 20.06
CA SER A 216 4.93 39.37 20.93
C SER A 216 3.73 39.16 21.86
N LYS A 217 3.69 39.91 22.98
CA LYS A 217 2.54 39.91 23.90
C LYS A 217 1.23 40.30 23.19
N LYS A 218 1.29 41.20 22.20
CA LYS A 218 0.15 41.61 21.38
C LYS A 218 -0.39 40.45 20.55
N GLU A 219 0.48 39.75 19.81
CA GLU A 219 0.10 38.57 19.02
C GLU A 219 -0.53 37.47 19.91
N ILE A 220 -0.02 37.28 21.13
CA ILE A 220 -0.61 36.33 22.10
C ILE A 220 -2.04 36.72 22.49
N GLU A 221 -2.31 38.00 22.78
CA GLU A 221 -3.67 38.46 23.11
C GLU A 221 -4.61 38.44 21.89
N ILE A 222 -4.15 38.83 20.70
CA ILE A 222 -4.91 38.71 19.45
C ILE A 222 -5.30 37.24 19.21
N LEU A 223 -4.35 36.31 19.33
CA LEU A 223 -4.62 34.88 19.21
C LEU A 223 -5.64 34.40 20.25
N LYS A 224 -5.53 34.83 21.52
CA LYS A 224 -6.52 34.50 22.57
C LYS A 224 -7.92 34.99 22.23
N THR A 225 -8.05 36.20 21.71
CA THR A 225 -9.34 36.83 21.39
C THR A 225 -10.02 36.15 20.20
N ILE A 226 -9.30 35.91 19.10
CA ILE A 226 -9.83 35.15 17.95
C ILE A 226 -10.21 33.72 18.38
N TYR A 227 -9.37 33.05 19.19
CA TYR A 227 -9.67 31.72 19.69
C TYR A 227 -10.93 31.71 20.58
N ARG A 228 -11.03 32.67 21.51
CA ARG A 228 -12.20 32.81 22.37
C ARG A 228 -13.47 33.00 21.56
N PHE A 229 -13.45 33.81 20.50
CA PHE A 229 -14.58 34.04 19.61
C PHE A 229 -15.05 32.75 18.90
N ILE A 230 -14.12 32.02 18.25
CA ILE A 230 -14.44 30.76 17.56
C ILE A 230 -15.08 29.76 18.52
N PHE A 231 -14.55 29.61 19.74
CA PHE A 231 -14.99 28.60 20.70
C PHE A 231 -15.98 29.11 21.77
N GLU A 232 -16.49 30.35 21.66
CA GLU A 232 -17.37 30.92 22.69
C GLU A 232 -18.64 30.08 22.90
N GLY A 233 -18.97 29.84 24.17
CA GLY A 233 -20.10 29.00 24.59
C GLY A 233 -19.88 27.48 24.48
N ILE A 234 -18.93 27.02 23.66
CA ILE A 234 -18.69 25.58 23.40
C ILE A 234 -18.15 24.87 24.66
N ASP A 235 -17.22 25.50 25.36
CA ASP A 235 -16.63 25.02 26.62
C ASP A 235 -17.70 24.69 27.69
N LYS A 236 -18.85 25.39 27.63
CA LYS A 236 -19.95 25.25 28.59
C LYS A 236 -20.98 24.19 28.18
N THR A 237 -21.09 23.86 26.90
CA THR A 237 -22.13 22.97 26.35
C THR A 237 -21.67 21.54 26.08
N ASN A 238 -20.35 21.30 25.99
CA ASN A 238 -19.82 20.03 25.49
C ASN A 238 -19.69 18.88 26.49
N SER A 239 -20.07 19.03 27.76
CA SER A 239 -20.33 17.84 28.60
C SER A 239 -21.74 17.31 28.32
N PHE A 240 -21.89 16.40 27.36
CA PHE A 240 -23.11 15.60 27.25
C PHE A 240 -23.30 14.83 28.57
N ARG A 241 -24.28 15.27 29.37
CA ARG A 241 -24.69 14.61 30.60
C ARG A 241 -26.04 13.97 30.36
N PHE A 242 -26.13 12.65 30.53
CA PHE A 242 -27.40 12.07 30.95
C PHE A 242 -27.84 12.74 32.26
N PRO A 243 -29.15 12.96 32.48
CA PRO A 243 -29.64 13.92 33.44
C PRO A 243 -29.14 13.62 34.85
N LYS A 244 -28.50 14.61 35.48
CA LYS A 244 -28.19 14.55 36.91
C LYS A 244 -29.50 14.48 37.69
N LYS A 245 -29.83 13.30 38.22
CA LYS A 245 -30.44 13.23 39.54
C LYS A 245 -29.32 13.11 40.56
N THR A 246 -29.22 14.11 41.42
CA THR A 246 -28.41 14.04 42.63
C THR A 246 -28.91 12.90 43.51
N LEU A 247 -28.02 11.99 43.90
CA LEU A 247 -28.07 11.24 45.15
C LEU A 247 -26.72 10.55 45.36
N TRP A 248 -25.91 11.08 46.27
CA TRP A 248 -24.89 10.32 47.00
C TRP A 248 -24.84 10.92 48.41
N LYS A 249 -25.57 10.30 49.33
CA LYS A 249 -25.18 10.31 50.74
C LYS A 249 -24.64 8.92 51.03
N ASP A 250 -23.36 8.91 51.39
CA ASP A 250 -22.57 7.74 51.73
C ASP A 250 -23.29 6.87 52.77
N ASN A 251 -23.53 5.61 52.45
CA ASN A 251 -24.02 4.59 53.38
C ASN A 251 -23.80 3.18 52.79
N ARG A 252 -22.53 2.73 52.77
CA ARG A 252 -22.23 1.31 52.53
C ARG A 252 -22.55 0.48 53.76
N THR A 253 -23.81 0.04 53.87
CA THR A 253 -24.17 -1.08 54.76
C THR A 253 -23.92 -2.43 54.08
N LYS A 254 -23.79 -3.48 54.90
CA LYS A 254 -23.18 -4.75 54.50
C LYS A 254 -24.06 -5.58 53.54
N ASN A 255 -23.41 -6.51 52.82
CA ASN A 255 -23.98 -7.65 52.09
C ASN A 255 -24.70 -7.42 50.75
N HIS A 256 -24.69 -6.22 50.17
CA HIS A 256 -25.23 -6.02 48.81
C HIS A 256 -24.17 -6.37 47.74
N LYS A 257 -24.53 -7.17 46.72
CA LYS A 257 -23.68 -7.39 45.53
C LYS A 257 -23.90 -6.24 44.54
N PRO A 258 -22.85 -5.63 43.96
CA PRO A 258 -23.03 -4.62 42.91
C PRO A 258 -23.24 -5.29 41.54
N ILE A 259 -24.42 -5.11 40.92
CA ILE A 259 -24.62 -5.42 39.50
C ILE A 259 -24.16 -4.22 38.67
N ILE A 260 -23.11 -4.40 37.88
CA ILE A 260 -22.60 -3.37 36.96
C ILE A 260 -23.42 -3.40 35.67
N VAL A 261 -24.31 -2.42 35.52
CA VAL A 261 -25.08 -2.16 34.30
C VAL A 261 -24.21 -1.31 33.37
N ASN A 262 -23.63 -1.93 32.35
CA ASN A 262 -22.82 -1.23 31.36
C ASN A 262 -23.72 -0.38 30.46
N SER A 263 -23.35 0.89 30.21
CA SER A 263 -23.86 1.61 29.04
C SER A 263 -23.49 0.85 27.76
N THR A 264 -24.42 0.74 26.81
CA THR A 264 -24.21 -0.08 25.61
C THR A 264 -23.02 0.42 24.78
N PRO A 265 -22.30 -0.47 24.06
CA PRO A 265 -21.15 -0.06 23.24
C PRO A 265 -21.52 0.96 22.14
N VAL A 266 -22.82 1.05 21.83
CA VAL A 266 -23.44 1.97 20.88
C VAL A 266 -23.33 3.44 21.30
N ALA A 267 -23.33 3.74 22.60
CA ALA A 267 -23.42 5.11 23.09
C ALA A 267 -22.18 5.97 22.77
N HIS A 268 -20.98 5.38 22.75
CA HIS A 268 -19.73 6.14 22.61
C HIS A 268 -19.56 6.84 21.26
N PRO A 269 -19.69 6.16 20.09
CA PRO A 269 -19.51 6.82 18.80
C PRO A 269 -20.66 7.77 18.50
N ILE A 270 -21.88 7.46 18.96
CA ILE A 270 -23.03 8.36 18.82
C ILE A 270 -22.76 9.68 19.56
N MET A 271 -22.24 9.64 20.78
CA MET A 271 -21.88 10.84 21.54
C MET A 271 -20.72 11.63 20.91
N LEU A 272 -19.71 10.95 20.36
CA LEU A 272 -18.65 11.60 19.56
C LEU A 272 -19.23 12.27 18.30
N MET A 273 -20.15 11.60 17.59
CA MET A 273 -20.81 12.13 16.39
C MET A 273 -21.73 13.32 16.70
N LYS A 274 -22.53 13.26 17.77
CA LYS A 274 -23.34 14.40 18.25
C LYS A 274 -22.47 15.61 18.57
N THR A 275 -21.32 15.38 19.22
CA THR A 275 -20.33 16.43 19.51
C THR A 275 -19.71 17.01 18.25
N PHE A 276 -19.39 16.17 17.25
CA PHE A 276 -18.93 16.61 15.93
C PHE A 276 -19.98 17.46 15.19
N VAL A 277 -21.25 17.01 15.13
CA VAL A 277 -22.35 17.75 14.47
C VAL A 277 -22.50 19.15 15.05
N LYS A 278 -22.47 19.30 16.38
CA LYS A 278 -22.51 20.62 17.05
C LYS A 278 -21.36 21.55 16.61
N LEU A 279 -20.14 21.03 16.60
CA LEU A 279 -18.94 21.79 16.26
C LEU A 279 -18.92 22.18 14.78
N ALA A 280 -19.26 21.23 13.90
CA ALA A 280 -19.37 21.45 12.47
C ALA A 280 -20.42 22.51 12.14
N ASN A 281 -21.63 22.43 12.72
CA ASN A 281 -22.68 23.42 12.49
C ASN A 281 -22.28 24.84 12.95
N LYS A 282 -21.54 24.97 14.06
CA LYS A 282 -21.02 26.28 14.49
C LYS A 282 -19.90 26.78 13.57
N ILE A 283 -19.02 25.90 13.08
CA ILE A 283 -18.00 26.26 12.09
C ILE A 283 -18.66 26.71 10.77
N ASP A 284 -19.67 25.99 10.28
CA ASP A 284 -20.42 26.36 9.07
C ASP A 284 -21.12 27.73 9.23
N CYS A 285 -21.67 28.03 10.40
CA CYS A 285 -22.22 29.37 10.71
C CYS A 285 -21.15 30.48 10.64
N LEU A 286 -19.92 30.20 11.10
CA LEU A 286 -18.80 31.15 10.99
C LEU A 286 -18.31 31.29 9.54
N LEU A 287 -18.25 30.20 8.77
CA LEU A 287 -17.86 30.21 7.36
C LEU A 287 -18.87 30.98 6.50
N ASP A 288 -20.18 30.80 6.73
CA ASP A 288 -21.22 31.54 6.03
C ASP A 288 -21.14 33.06 6.34
N LYS A 289 -20.96 33.42 7.61
CA LYS A 289 -20.67 34.81 8.04
C LYS A 289 -19.43 35.41 7.37
N LEU A 290 -18.39 34.59 7.13
CA LEU A 290 -17.15 34.99 6.46
C LEU A 290 -17.21 34.97 4.94
N SER A 291 -18.29 34.48 4.33
CA SER A 291 -18.45 34.44 2.86
C SER A 291 -18.49 35.82 2.19
N VAL A 292 -18.67 36.89 2.97
CA VAL A 292 -18.50 38.28 2.54
C VAL A 292 -17.03 38.58 2.14
N VAL A 293 -16.06 37.88 2.71
CA VAL A 293 -14.62 38.04 2.40
C VAL A 293 -14.23 37.35 1.10
N ASP A 294 -14.88 36.23 0.79
CA ASP A 294 -14.65 35.37 -0.36
C ASP A 294 -15.80 34.36 -0.46
N GLU A 295 -16.63 34.44 -1.52
CA GLU A 295 -17.77 33.55 -1.67
C GLU A 295 -17.36 32.07 -1.83
N SER A 296 -16.13 31.81 -2.30
CA SER A 296 -15.61 30.44 -2.43
C SER A 296 -15.47 29.72 -1.08
N ILE A 297 -15.41 30.46 0.05
CA ILE A 297 -15.36 29.86 1.39
C ILE A 297 -16.60 29.02 1.72
N LYS A 298 -17.74 29.23 1.05
CA LYS A 298 -18.93 28.37 1.20
C LYS A 298 -18.66 26.92 0.76
N GLN A 299 -17.67 26.69 -0.11
CA GLN A 299 -17.23 25.34 -0.50
C GLN A 299 -16.47 24.61 0.63
N GLU A 300 -15.96 25.37 1.62
CA GLU A 300 -15.29 24.82 2.79
C GLU A 300 -16.28 24.33 3.87
N MET A 301 -17.58 24.61 3.75
CA MET A 301 -18.60 24.13 4.69
C MET A 301 -18.68 22.60 4.75
N PHE A 302 -19.16 22.08 5.88
CA PHE A 302 -19.38 20.66 6.10
C PHE A 302 -20.62 20.14 5.38
N ASN A 303 -21.72 20.92 5.38
CA ASN A 303 -23.00 20.55 4.75
C ASN A 303 -23.50 19.15 5.20
N LEU A 304 -23.56 18.94 6.53
CA LEU A 304 -23.84 17.62 7.11
C LEU A 304 -25.23 17.09 6.75
N ALA A 305 -25.28 15.84 6.29
CA ALA A 305 -26.53 15.13 5.97
C ALA A 305 -27.21 14.49 7.20
N ILE A 306 -26.72 14.77 8.42
CA ILE A 306 -27.18 14.17 9.68
C ILE A 306 -27.40 15.23 10.76
N THR A 307 -28.51 15.09 11.48
CA THR A 307 -28.87 15.92 12.64
C THR A 307 -28.73 15.13 13.95
N GLU A 308 -28.74 15.83 15.09
CA GLU A 308 -28.77 15.19 16.42
C GLU A 308 -30.02 14.32 16.61
N GLU A 309 -31.18 14.73 16.09
CA GLU A 309 -32.43 13.97 16.19
C GLU A 309 -32.35 12.61 15.47
N MET A 310 -31.65 12.55 14.33
CA MET A 310 -31.40 11.30 13.62
C MET A 310 -30.51 10.36 14.44
N LEU A 311 -29.52 10.92 15.15
CA LEU A 311 -28.64 10.18 16.05
C LEU A 311 -29.37 9.71 17.33
N ASP A 312 -30.28 10.52 17.89
CA ASP A 312 -31.15 10.15 19.01
C ASP A 312 -32.11 9.01 18.65
N LYS A 313 -32.68 9.06 17.43
CA LYS A 313 -33.53 7.98 16.93
C LYS A 313 -32.72 6.69 16.75
N PHE A 314 -31.54 6.79 16.13
CA PHE A 314 -30.63 5.66 15.95
C PHE A 314 -30.15 5.07 17.30
N GLU A 315 -29.98 5.87 18.34
CA GLU A 315 -29.65 5.40 19.70
C GLU A 315 -30.82 4.61 20.33
N LYS A 316 -32.05 5.11 20.20
CA LYS A 316 -33.26 4.45 20.73
C LYS A 316 -33.58 3.14 20.04
N ASP A 317 -33.48 3.10 18.71
CA ASP A 317 -33.83 1.93 17.90
C ASP A 317 -32.88 0.72 18.15
N ASN A 318 -31.70 0.95 18.75
CA ASN A 318 -30.65 -0.06 18.95
C ASN A 318 -30.35 -0.40 20.43
N MET A 319 -31.21 -0.01 21.37
CA MET A 319 -31.00 -0.20 22.83
C MET A 319 -31.37 -1.59 23.37
N LEU A 320 -31.93 -2.50 22.57
CA LEU A 320 -32.62 -3.72 23.04
C LEU A 320 -31.86 -5.05 22.90
N SER A 321 -30.59 -5.05 22.52
CA SER A 321 -29.81 -6.30 22.43
C SER A 321 -28.32 -6.08 22.69
N LEU A 322 -27.77 -6.70 23.73
CA LEU A 322 -26.37 -7.14 23.88
C LEU A 322 -26.15 -7.70 25.30
N ASP A 323 -26.03 -9.03 25.43
CA ASP A 323 -25.60 -9.68 26.67
C ASP A 323 -24.13 -9.38 26.98
N PHE A 324 -23.81 -9.11 28.24
CA PHE A 324 -22.50 -8.63 28.68
C PHE A 324 -21.75 -9.64 29.59
N GLU A 325 -21.08 -10.61 28.98
CA GLU A 325 -19.95 -11.28 29.64
C GLU A 325 -18.62 -10.57 29.30
N HIS A 326 -17.88 -10.17 30.35
CA HIS A 326 -16.53 -9.56 30.32
C HIS A 326 -16.39 -8.02 30.14
N SER A 327 -16.91 -7.23 31.08
CA SER A 327 -16.66 -5.77 31.15
C SER A 327 -15.33 -5.34 31.82
N SER A 328 -14.59 -6.24 32.48
CA SER A 328 -13.40 -5.90 33.29
C SER A 328 -12.15 -5.44 32.51
N ASN A 329 -12.10 -5.68 31.20
CA ASN A 329 -10.95 -5.29 30.36
C ASN A 329 -11.01 -3.82 29.90
N LEU A 330 -12.20 -3.31 29.55
CA LEU A 330 -12.37 -2.00 28.92
C LEU A 330 -11.89 -0.85 29.85
N THR A 331 -12.24 -0.93 31.13
CA THR A 331 -11.86 0.04 32.18
C THR A 331 -10.34 0.12 32.39
N ASN A 332 -9.60 -0.93 32.02
CA ASN A 332 -8.15 -1.02 32.14
C ASN A 332 -7.39 -0.61 30.87
N GLU A 333 -8.05 -0.58 29.69
CA GLU A 333 -7.44 -0.10 28.45
C GLU A 333 -7.61 1.43 28.27
N ILE A 334 -8.78 2.00 28.60
CA ILE A 334 -9.02 3.46 28.54
C ILE A 334 -8.02 4.23 29.43
N ARG A 335 -7.71 3.71 30.63
CA ARG A 335 -6.69 4.29 31.53
C ARG A 335 -5.24 4.21 31.01
N ARG A 336 -4.98 3.53 29.88
CA ARG A 336 -3.63 3.29 29.33
C ARG A 336 -3.35 4.02 28.01
N ALA A 337 -4.31 4.78 27.47
CA ALA A 337 -4.03 5.74 26.42
C ALA A 337 -3.16 6.87 27.00
N LYS A 338 -1.83 6.78 26.82
CA LYS A 338 -0.88 7.80 27.30
C LYS A 338 -1.29 9.18 26.79
N ALA A 339 -1.64 10.08 27.71
CA ALA A 339 -1.92 11.46 27.38
C ALA A 339 -0.72 12.08 26.65
N ILE A 340 -0.99 12.77 25.55
CA ILE A 340 0.00 13.65 24.91
C ILE A 340 0.19 14.83 25.86
N ASP A 341 1.34 14.89 26.52
CA ASP A 341 1.70 16.02 27.38
C ASP A 341 2.15 17.19 26.51
N ILE A 342 1.22 18.13 26.31
CA ILE A 342 1.44 19.29 25.44
C ILE A 342 2.38 20.31 26.09
N GLU A 343 2.50 20.33 27.42
CA GLU A 343 3.40 21.23 28.15
C GLU A 343 4.85 20.75 27.96
N VAL A 344 5.07 19.43 27.99
CA VAL A 344 6.35 18.80 27.59
C VAL A 344 6.68 19.03 26.11
N ILE A 345 5.70 18.98 25.20
CA ILE A 345 5.95 19.29 23.77
C ILE A 345 6.35 20.76 23.60
N ASN A 346 5.62 21.69 24.22
CA ASN A 346 5.90 23.12 24.15
C ASN A 346 7.32 23.43 24.67
N LYS A 347 7.68 22.88 25.83
CA LYS A 347 9.02 23.01 26.41
C LYS A 347 10.12 22.49 25.47
N ASN A 348 9.99 21.26 24.97
CA ASN A 348 10.99 20.66 24.08
C ASN A 348 11.19 21.42 22.75
N LEU A 349 10.17 22.13 22.26
CA LEU A 349 10.27 22.95 21.06
C LEU A 349 10.88 24.34 21.36
N ASN A 350 10.49 24.95 22.48
CA ASN A 350 11.07 26.21 22.94
C ASN A 350 12.57 26.05 23.27
N ASP A 351 12.96 24.98 23.97
CA ASP A 351 14.36 24.72 24.36
C ASP A 351 15.32 24.57 23.15
N LYS A 352 14.82 24.04 22.02
CA LYS A 352 15.59 23.87 20.78
C LYS A 352 15.80 25.17 19.98
N SER A 353 15.19 26.27 20.41
CA SER A 353 15.22 27.57 19.70
C SER A 353 16.18 28.60 20.32
N SER A 354 17.11 28.15 21.17
CA SER A 354 18.12 28.99 21.83
C SER A 354 19.46 28.93 21.08
N PRO A 355 20.14 30.07 20.82
CA PRO A 355 21.38 30.08 20.07
C PRO A 355 22.53 29.46 20.87
N ILE A 356 23.35 28.65 20.20
CA ILE A 356 24.55 28.04 20.75
C ILE A 356 25.55 29.15 21.14
N LYS A 357 25.83 29.31 22.43
CA LYS A 357 26.99 30.10 22.90
C LYS A 357 28.27 29.29 22.70
N VAL A 358 29.24 29.89 22.01
CA VAL A 358 30.61 29.36 21.87
C VAL A 358 31.47 29.91 23.00
N VAL A 359 32.00 29.03 23.85
CA VAL A 359 33.17 29.22 24.74
C VAL A 359 33.78 27.83 25.03
N PRO A 360 35.04 27.69 25.49
CA PRO A 360 35.96 26.71 24.90
C PRO A 360 36.10 25.40 25.69
N LEU A 361 36.87 24.46 25.14
CA LEU A 361 37.42 23.35 25.93
C LEU A 361 38.43 23.89 26.94
N ASP A 362 38.23 23.57 28.22
CA ASP A 362 39.32 23.37 29.16
C ASP A 362 39.42 21.87 29.50
N MET A 363 40.63 21.33 29.45
CA MET A 363 40.99 20.12 30.19
C MET A 363 41.25 20.55 31.64
N ASP A 364 40.94 19.79 32.69
CA ASP A 364 41.69 18.58 33.03
C ASP A 364 41.11 17.82 34.23
N THR A 365 41.46 16.53 34.37
CA THR A 365 41.43 15.70 35.62
C THR A 365 40.07 15.45 36.34
N ALA A 366 39.78 14.30 36.96
CA ALA A 366 40.47 13.01 37.12
C ALA A 366 39.48 11.89 37.56
N ALA A 367 40.03 10.71 37.90
CA ALA A 367 39.46 9.60 38.68
C ALA A 367 38.83 8.41 37.93
N THR A 368 39.73 7.52 37.50
CA THR A 368 39.59 6.07 37.34
C THR A 368 38.65 5.34 38.32
N LYS A 369 37.97 4.29 37.83
CA LYS A 369 37.73 3.05 38.60
C LYS A 369 37.59 1.82 37.68
N GLU A 370 38.57 0.92 37.74
CA GLU A 370 38.42 -0.45 37.22
C GLU A 370 37.62 -1.34 38.18
N VAL A 371 36.85 -2.30 37.67
CA VAL A 371 36.63 -3.61 38.32
C VAL A 371 36.74 -4.73 37.28
N LYS A 372 37.34 -5.86 37.67
CA LYS A 372 37.86 -6.91 36.78
C LYS A 372 36.93 -8.12 36.62
N GLY A 373 36.87 -8.64 35.39
CA GLY A 373 36.93 -10.09 35.06
C GLY A 373 35.62 -10.89 35.10
N LYS A 374 35.53 -12.11 34.52
CA LYS A 374 36.44 -12.88 33.64
C LYS A 374 35.61 -13.97 32.93
N GLY A 375 35.84 -14.25 31.64
CA GLY A 375 35.21 -15.39 30.94
C GLY A 375 35.72 -15.61 29.51
N ARG A 376 36.29 -16.80 29.21
CA ARG A 376 36.92 -17.23 27.95
C ARG A 376 36.40 -18.66 27.65
N ARG A 377 36.30 -19.23 26.44
CA ARG A 377 36.57 -18.90 25.00
C ARG A 377 35.98 -20.12 24.17
N PRO A 378 36.18 -20.32 22.84
CA PRO A 378 36.35 -19.43 21.67
C PRO A 378 35.59 -19.88 20.37
N ARG A 379 35.79 -19.11 19.27
CA ARG A 379 35.83 -19.54 17.84
C ARG A 379 34.55 -20.03 17.11
N LYS A 380 33.99 -19.12 16.30
CA LYS A 380 34.14 -19.20 14.83
C LYS A 380 34.21 -17.77 14.27
N ALA A 381 35.37 -17.39 13.77
CA ALA A 381 35.60 -16.12 13.07
C ALA A 381 35.99 -16.42 11.62
N ASN A 382 35.49 -15.59 10.70
CA ASN A 382 36.16 -15.02 9.52
C ASN A 382 35.17 -14.83 8.37
N PHE A 383 34.87 -13.57 8.02
CA PHE A 383 35.11 -12.97 6.69
C PHE A 383 34.41 -11.62 6.43
N ILE A 384 33.47 -11.19 7.28
CA ILE A 384 32.63 -10.00 7.01
C ILE A 384 33.26 -8.65 7.45
N SER A 385 34.35 -8.64 8.22
CA SER A 385 34.89 -7.41 8.84
C SER A 385 35.97 -6.67 8.05
N MET A 386 35.98 -6.75 6.71
CA MET A 386 37.07 -6.21 5.88
C MET A 386 36.64 -5.33 4.69
N ILE A 387 35.71 -4.42 4.94
CA ILE A 387 35.71 -3.11 4.26
C ILE A 387 35.88 -2.07 5.38
N GLN A 388 37.11 -1.57 5.59
CA GLN A 388 37.34 -0.53 6.58
C GLN A 388 36.72 0.80 6.10
N PRO A 389 36.01 1.56 6.96
CA PRO A 389 35.57 2.92 6.65
C PRO A 389 36.71 3.86 6.22
N SER A 390 37.96 3.56 6.61
CA SER A 390 39.19 4.28 6.22
C SER A 390 39.48 4.23 4.71
N ILE A 391 39.13 3.14 4.02
CA ILE A 391 39.32 3.01 2.56
C ILE A 391 38.32 3.91 1.84
N LEU A 392 37.05 3.89 2.25
CA LEU A 392 36.02 4.79 1.71
C LEU A 392 36.31 6.27 2.05
N SER A 393 36.90 6.59 3.21
CA SER A 393 37.29 7.96 3.53
C SER A 393 38.52 8.46 2.76
N SER A 394 39.48 7.59 2.44
CA SER A 394 40.66 7.93 1.63
C SER A 394 40.37 8.00 0.13
N ILE A 395 39.38 7.24 -0.36
CA ILE A 395 38.79 7.45 -1.70
C ILE A 395 38.05 8.80 -1.75
N ARG A 396 37.30 9.16 -0.69
CA ARG A 396 36.56 10.43 -0.60
C ARG A 396 37.44 11.68 -0.61
N SER A 397 38.68 11.62 -0.12
CA SER A 397 39.54 12.82 -0.03
C SER A 397 40.22 13.23 -1.35
N ASN A 398 40.11 12.42 -2.42
CA ASN A 398 40.94 12.60 -3.62
C ASN A 398 40.20 12.68 -4.98
N LEU A 399 38.87 12.54 -5.04
CA LEU A 399 38.16 12.37 -6.32
C LEU A 399 36.97 13.31 -6.49
N SER A 400 37.10 14.27 -7.42
CA SER A 400 36.05 15.20 -7.84
C SER A 400 34.96 14.58 -8.74
N SER A 401 35.15 13.34 -9.21
CA SER A 401 34.05 12.49 -9.71
C SER A 401 34.44 11.00 -9.67
N LEU A 402 33.68 10.19 -8.92
CA LEU A 402 33.80 8.73 -8.94
C LEU A 402 33.03 8.18 -10.14
N THR A 403 33.73 7.55 -11.09
CA THR A 403 33.07 6.95 -12.26
C THR A 403 32.69 5.49 -11.96
N LEU A 404 31.41 5.16 -12.08
CA LEU A 404 30.94 3.77 -11.99
C LEU A 404 31.17 3.07 -13.34
N ASP A 405 32.29 2.35 -13.44
CA ASP A 405 32.69 1.64 -14.65
C ASP A 405 32.96 0.15 -14.36
N PRO A 406 32.18 -0.81 -14.93
CA PRO A 406 32.36 -2.25 -14.72
C PRO A 406 33.62 -2.83 -15.41
N THR A 407 34.54 -1.99 -15.90
CA THR A 407 35.91 -2.39 -16.26
C THR A 407 36.97 -1.93 -15.27
N ASP A 408 36.61 -1.10 -14.29
CA ASP A 408 37.51 -0.68 -13.22
C ASP A 408 37.38 -1.64 -12.03
N SER A 409 38.53 -1.99 -11.44
CA SER A 409 38.66 -2.57 -10.10
C SER A 409 37.79 -1.89 -9.03
N ASN A 410 37.58 -0.57 -9.12
CA ASN A 410 36.74 0.17 -8.18
C ASN A 410 35.25 -0.18 -8.24
N PHE A 411 34.76 -0.85 -9.29
CA PHE A 411 33.34 -1.19 -9.43
C PHE A 411 32.85 -2.08 -8.28
N ASP A 412 33.56 -3.16 -7.98
CA ASP A 412 33.22 -4.09 -6.89
C ASP A 412 33.51 -3.49 -5.49
N ILE A 413 34.25 -2.37 -5.41
CA ILE A 413 34.44 -1.60 -4.17
C ILE A 413 33.24 -0.66 -3.93
N LEU A 414 32.78 0.03 -4.98
CA LEU A 414 31.62 0.91 -4.94
C LEU A 414 30.30 0.15 -4.77
N ILE A 415 30.19 -1.01 -5.42
CA ILE A 415 29.00 -1.86 -5.40
C ILE A 415 29.44 -3.31 -5.13
N PRO A 416 29.56 -3.71 -3.85
CA PRO A 416 30.02 -5.06 -3.50
C PRO A 416 29.09 -6.17 -4.01
N PRO A 417 29.62 -7.30 -4.50
CA PRO A 417 28.82 -8.40 -5.07
C PRO A 417 27.74 -8.96 -4.13
N GLU A 418 28.01 -9.02 -2.83
CA GLU A 418 27.09 -9.47 -1.78
C GLU A 418 25.96 -8.46 -1.48
N GLU A 419 26.20 -7.18 -1.73
CA GLU A 419 25.19 -6.11 -1.62
C GLU A 419 24.29 -6.10 -2.86
N LEU A 420 24.81 -6.48 -4.04
CA LEU A 420 24.00 -6.70 -5.26
C LEU A 420 22.97 -7.82 -5.11
N LEU A 421 23.14 -8.74 -4.19
CA LEU A 421 22.14 -9.77 -3.86
C LEU A 421 20.97 -9.23 -3.01
N LYS A 422 21.07 -7.99 -2.50
CA LYS A 422 20.05 -7.33 -1.67
C LYS A 422 19.18 -6.34 -2.46
N HIS A 423 19.02 -6.60 -3.75
CA HIS A 423 18.21 -5.82 -4.68
C HIS A 423 18.71 -4.38 -4.90
N THR A 424 18.32 -3.79 -6.01
CA THR A 424 18.75 -2.44 -6.43
C THR A 424 17.55 -1.63 -6.89
N HIS A 425 17.49 -0.37 -6.47
CA HIS A 425 16.50 0.59 -6.91
C HIS A 425 17.19 1.72 -7.69
N VAL A 426 16.74 1.95 -8.92
CA VAL A 426 17.21 3.03 -9.79
C VAL A 426 16.05 4.00 -10.04
N SER A 427 16.27 5.29 -9.76
CA SER A 427 15.27 6.35 -9.96
C SER A 427 15.86 7.58 -10.64
N GLY A 428 15.05 8.25 -11.46
CA GLY A 428 15.42 9.49 -12.13
C GLY A 428 14.48 9.82 -13.30
N ALA A 429 14.40 11.08 -13.71
CA ALA A 429 13.56 11.52 -14.82
C ALA A 429 13.95 10.87 -16.17
N SER A 430 13.15 11.08 -17.22
CA SER A 430 13.57 10.72 -18.57
C SER A 430 14.83 11.49 -19.00
N GLY A 431 15.67 10.87 -19.84
CA GLY A 431 16.90 11.49 -20.36
C GLY A 431 18.10 11.59 -19.40
N VAL A 432 17.96 11.31 -18.10
CA VAL A 432 19.06 11.52 -17.12
C VAL A 432 20.18 10.47 -17.15
N GLY A 433 20.10 9.46 -18.03
CA GLY A 433 21.10 8.39 -18.17
C GLY A 433 20.79 7.08 -17.42
N LYS A 434 19.55 6.88 -16.92
CA LYS A 434 19.15 5.64 -16.20
C LYS A 434 19.54 4.37 -16.97
N THR A 435 19.17 4.31 -18.25
CA THR A 435 19.43 3.15 -19.12
C THR A 435 20.92 2.85 -19.24
N GLU A 436 21.76 3.88 -19.40
CA GLU A 436 23.21 3.74 -19.55
C GLU A 436 23.91 3.30 -18.25
N LEU A 437 23.41 3.78 -17.11
CA LEU A 437 23.79 3.28 -15.79
C LEU A 437 23.43 1.80 -15.63
N VAL A 438 22.20 1.41 -16.00
CA VAL A 438 21.72 0.01 -15.92
C VAL A 438 22.51 -0.90 -16.86
N LYS A 439 22.83 -0.46 -18.09
CA LYS A 439 23.73 -1.20 -19.01
C LYS A 439 25.08 -1.51 -18.35
N SER A 440 25.59 -0.60 -17.51
CA SER A 440 26.85 -0.80 -16.80
C SER A 440 26.73 -1.92 -15.74
N LEU A 441 25.61 -1.97 -15.01
CA LEU A 441 25.30 -3.06 -14.06
C LEU A 441 25.14 -4.41 -14.80
N VAL A 442 24.35 -4.43 -15.88
CA VAL A 442 24.11 -5.62 -16.71
C VAL A 442 25.43 -6.16 -17.30
N ASN A 443 26.26 -5.29 -17.86
CA ASN A 443 27.53 -5.69 -18.46
C ASN A 443 28.56 -6.21 -17.45
N SER A 444 28.49 -5.78 -16.18
CA SER A 444 29.29 -6.40 -15.10
C SER A 444 28.97 -7.90 -14.96
N LYS A 445 27.68 -8.27 -14.92
CA LYS A 445 27.23 -9.66 -14.81
C LYS A 445 27.46 -10.47 -16.08
N ILE A 446 27.21 -9.90 -17.26
CA ILE A 446 27.49 -10.56 -18.55
C ILE A 446 28.98 -10.94 -18.67
N LYS A 447 29.89 -10.06 -18.22
CA LYS A 447 31.34 -10.30 -18.22
C LYS A 447 31.79 -11.36 -17.22
N LYS A 448 31.24 -11.34 -15.99
CA LYS A 448 31.55 -12.36 -14.96
C LYS A 448 31.08 -13.75 -15.39
N GLY A 449 29.89 -13.86 -15.99
CA GLY A 449 29.37 -15.11 -16.57
C GLY A 449 29.08 -16.22 -15.55
N ASP A 450 29.09 -15.88 -14.26
CA ASP A 450 28.86 -16.74 -13.10
C ASP A 450 27.36 -16.93 -12.78
N SER A 451 26.51 -16.13 -13.40
CA SER A 451 25.10 -15.94 -13.08
C SER A 451 24.27 -15.78 -14.35
N SER A 452 22.98 -16.12 -14.29
CA SER A 452 22.04 -15.81 -15.37
C SER A 452 21.56 -14.37 -15.25
N VAL A 453 21.33 -13.73 -16.39
CA VAL A 453 20.84 -12.35 -16.50
C VAL A 453 19.50 -12.39 -17.22
N VAL A 454 18.50 -11.73 -16.65
CA VAL A 454 17.18 -11.60 -17.25
C VAL A 454 16.82 -10.12 -17.33
N VAL A 455 16.50 -9.63 -18.52
CA VAL A 455 16.16 -8.22 -18.77
C VAL A 455 14.73 -8.15 -19.32
N PHE A 456 13.90 -7.33 -18.70
CA PHE A 456 12.60 -6.94 -19.22
C PHE A 456 12.63 -5.47 -19.65
N ASP A 457 12.22 -5.21 -20.89
CA ASP A 457 12.15 -3.89 -21.50
C ASP A 457 10.84 -3.76 -22.31
N PRO A 458 9.93 -2.83 -21.94
CA PRO A 458 8.66 -2.60 -22.64
C PRO A 458 8.75 -1.57 -23.79
N HIS A 459 9.92 -0.96 -23.99
CA HIS A 459 10.19 0.03 -25.04
C HIS A 459 11.07 -0.56 -26.15
N GLY A 460 12.12 -1.29 -25.78
CA GLY A 460 12.85 -2.24 -26.62
C GLY A 460 14.22 -1.80 -27.12
N ASP A 461 14.56 -0.51 -27.00
CA ASP A 461 15.87 0.01 -27.42
C ASP A 461 16.99 -0.48 -26.48
N PHE A 462 16.75 -0.46 -25.17
CA PHE A 462 17.69 -0.94 -24.15
C PHE A 462 17.99 -2.43 -24.32
N ALA A 463 16.94 -3.24 -24.51
CA ALA A 463 17.04 -4.67 -24.81
C ALA A 463 17.90 -4.93 -26.06
N LEU A 464 17.68 -4.21 -27.16
CA LEU A 464 18.44 -4.38 -28.40
C LEU A 464 19.91 -3.98 -28.26
N GLU A 465 20.22 -2.95 -27.48
CA GLU A 465 21.59 -2.50 -27.26
C GLU A 465 22.38 -3.48 -26.37
N ILE A 466 21.76 -4.05 -25.33
CA ILE A 466 22.34 -5.18 -24.58
C ILE A 466 22.52 -6.40 -25.50
N ALA A 467 21.49 -6.78 -26.26
CA ALA A 467 21.53 -7.96 -27.13
C ALA A 467 22.66 -7.89 -28.16
N LYS A 468 22.89 -6.71 -28.76
CA LYS A 468 23.99 -6.46 -29.70
C LYS A 468 25.37 -6.42 -29.02
N GLY A 469 25.46 -6.16 -27.72
CA GLY A 469 26.73 -6.18 -26.98
C GLY A 469 27.28 -7.59 -26.72
N ILE A 470 26.42 -8.61 -26.79
CA ILE A 470 26.78 -10.00 -26.45
C ILE A 470 27.64 -10.61 -27.55
N GLN A 471 28.77 -11.20 -27.14
CA GLN A 471 29.78 -11.72 -28.07
C GLN A 471 29.52 -13.16 -28.52
N ASP A 472 28.86 -13.97 -27.70
CA ASP A 472 28.48 -15.34 -28.02
C ASP A 472 26.96 -15.49 -28.13
N LYS A 473 26.51 -15.82 -29.33
CA LYS A 473 25.10 -16.08 -29.67
C LYS A 473 24.47 -17.21 -28.86
N LYS A 474 25.27 -18.16 -28.34
CA LYS A 474 24.75 -19.27 -27.53
C LYS A 474 24.30 -18.84 -26.13
N ARG A 475 24.81 -17.69 -25.65
CA ARG A 475 24.49 -17.10 -24.35
C ARG A 475 23.30 -16.13 -24.39
N LEU A 476 22.70 -15.89 -25.56
CA LEU A 476 21.62 -14.93 -25.76
C LEU A 476 20.34 -15.66 -26.17
N ILE A 477 19.26 -15.35 -25.46
CA ILE A 477 17.89 -15.66 -25.83
C ILE A 477 17.15 -14.32 -25.89
N LEU A 478 16.80 -13.88 -27.10
CA LEU A 478 16.02 -12.66 -27.31
C LEU A 478 14.58 -13.04 -27.63
N ILE A 479 13.68 -12.76 -26.68
CA ILE A 479 12.24 -12.96 -26.81
C ILE A 479 11.65 -11.68 -27.37
N ASN A 480 11.46 -11.63 -28.70
CA ASN A 480 10.85 -10.51 -29.41
C ASN A 480 9.80 -11.02 -30.41
N PRO A 481 8.49 -10.86 -30.14
CA PRO A 481 7.41 -11.35 -31.01
C PRO A 481 7.25 -10.57 -32.33
N PHE A 482 8.01 -9.48 -32.50
CA PHE A 482 7.98 -8.60 -33.68
C PHE A 482 9.22 -8.75 -34.57
N MET A 483 10.12 -9.70 -34.26
CA MET A 483 11.32 -9.97 -35.05
C MET A 483 10.99 -10.57 -36.43
N HIS A 484 9.91 -11.36 -36.48
CA HIS A 484 9.43 -12.06 -37.67
C HIS A 484 7.92 -11.83 -37.83
N LYS A 485 7.39 -11.99 -39.05
CA LYS A 485 5.94 -11.97 -39.29
C LYS A 485 5.33 -13.35 -39.05
N ASP A 486 6.06 -14.36 -39.51
CA ASP A 486 5.72 -15.79 -39.66
C ASP A 486 6.21 -16.67 -38.51
N LYS A 487 6.95 -16.11 -37.53
CA LYS A 487 7.58 -16.89 -36.44
C LYS A 487 7.49 -16.20 -35.10
N ILE A 488 7.38 -17.00 -34.05
CA ILE A 488 7.11 -16.54 -32.68
C ILE A 488 8.00 -17.26 -31.66
N PRO A 489 8.51 -16.57 -30.60
CA PRO A 489 9.26 -17.19 -29.52
C PRO A 489 8.32 -17.59 -28.36
N THR A 490 7.60 -18.70 -28.53
CA THR A 490 6.59 -19.15 -27.56
C THR A 490 7.18 -19.56 -26.21
N ILE A 491 6.56 -19.05 -25.15
CA ILE A 491 6.66 -19.49 -23.75
C ILE A 491 5.23 -19.56 -23.20
N ASP A 492 4.61 -20.73 -23.33
CA ASP A 492 3.34 -21.05 -22.68
C ASP A 492 3.56 -21.23 -21.17
N PRO A 493 2.97 -20.37 -20.32
CA PRO A 493 3.12 -20.43 -18.87
C PRO A 493 2.30 -21.55 -18.22
N PHE A 494 1.38 -22.21 -18.93
CA PHE A 494 0.66 -23.39 -18.43
C PHE A 494 1.53 -24.65 -18.49
N LYS A 495 2.51 -24.73 -19.39
CA LYS A 495 3.46 -25.85 -19.39
C LYS A 495 4.26 -25.86 -18.08
N THR A 496 4.44 -27.03 -17.49
CA THR A 496 5.15 -27.17 -16.23
C THR A 496 5.77 -28.56 -16.07
N THR A 497 7.00 -28.60 -15.58
CA THR A 497 7.75 -29.84 -15.33
C THR A 497 7.39 -30.49 -13.98
N THR A 498 6.65 -29.79 -13.11
CA THR A 498 6.37 -30.25 -11.75
C THR A 498 5.02 -30.94 -11.65
N LYS A 499 5.00 -32.10 -10.99
CA LYS A 499 3.79 -32.84 -10.59
C LYS A 499 3.48 -32.70 -9.09
N ASP A 500 4.13 -31.73 -8.45
CA ASP A 500 3.97 -31.36 -7.05
C ASP A 500 2.68 -30.50 -6.88
N GLU A 501 1.71 -31.03 -6.15
CA GLU A 501 0.37 -30.44 -6.03
C GLU A 501 0.35 -29.08 -5.31
N GLU A 502 1.29 -28.83 -4.39
CA GLU A 502 1.42 -27.54 -3.73
C GLU A 502 1.90 -26.46 -4.71
N LEU A 503 2.89 -26.81 -5.54
CA LEU A 503 3.38 -25.93 -6.61
C LEU A 503 2.32 -25.72 -7.72
N ILE A 504 1.50 -26.73 -8.03
CA ILE A 504 0.36 -26.59 -8.97
C ILE A 504 -0.71 -25.66 -8.39
N ALA A 505 -1.01 -25.74 -7.08
CA ALA A 505 -1.97 -24.85 -6.42
C ALA A 505 -1.48 -23.39 -6.43
N LEU A 506 -0.22 -23.15 -6.03
CA LEU A 506 0.41 -21.82 -6.08
C LEU A 506 0.40 -21.25 -7.50
N LYS A 507 0.89 -22.02 -8.49
CA LYS A 507 0.90 -21.59 -9.90
C LYS A 507 -0.51 -21.33 -10.45
N SER A 508 -1.53 -22.05 -9.98
CA SER A 508 -2.92 -21.78 -10.36
C SER A 508 -3.40 -20.40 -9.87
N GLN A 509 -3.00 -20.00 -8.65
CA GLN A 509 -3.33 -18.69 -8.07
C GLN A 509 -2.53 -17.57 -8.74
N GLU A 510 -1.24 -17.76 -8.98
CA GLU A 510 -0.38 -16.81 -9.71
C GLU A 510 -0.92 -16.51 -11.12
N LEU A 511 -1.29 -17.55 -11.89
CA LEU A 511 -1.90 -17.39 -13.21
C LEU A 511 -3.22 -16.62 -13.12
N LEU A 512 -4.10 -16.97 -12.17
CA LEU A 512 -5.38 -16.30 -11.98
C LEU A 512 -5.20 -14.80 -11.69
N SER A 513 -4.30 -14.45 -10.77
CA SER A 513 -3.99 -13.07 -10.40
C SER A 513 -3.32 -12.29 -11.54
N ALA A 514 -2.50 -12.95 -12.37
CA ALA A 514 -1.97 -12.34 -13.58
C ALA A 514 -3.09 -11.93 -14.55
N PHE A 515 -4.12 -12.77 -14.74
CA PHE A 515 -5.29 -12.44 -15.56
C PHE A 515 -6.15 -11.32 -14.95
N GLU A 516 -6.36 -11.27 -13.63
CA GLU A 516 -7.09 -10.17 -12.95
C GLU A 516 -6.52 -8.80 -13.31
N ILE A 517 -5.22 -8.62 -13.05
CA ILE A 517 -4.57 -7.33 -13.23
C ILE A 517 -4.32 -7.05 -14.72
N GLY A 518 -4.22 -8.08 -15.56
CA GLY A 518 -4.23 -7.94 -17.01
C GLY A 518 -5.55 -7.41 -17.56
N LEU A 519 -6.69 -7.82 -16.98
CA LEU A 519 -8.04 -7.39 -17.37
C LEU A 519 -8.43 -6.06 -16.69
N GLY A 520 -7.78 -5.71 -15.58
CA GLY A 520 -8.21 -4.61 -14.72
C GLY A 520 -9.49 -4.93 -13.94
N ILE A 521 -9.70 -6.19 -13.59
CA ILE A 521 -10.91 -6.68 -12.89
C ILE A 521 -10.53 -7.60 -11.72
N GLU A 522 -11.51 -7.82 -10.83
CA GLU A 522 -11.48 -8.89 -9.83
C GLU A 522 -12.32 -10.08 -10.34
N TRP A 523 -11.88 -11.33 -10.12
CA TRP A 523 -12.74 -12.49 -10.37
C TRP A 523 -13.73 -12.66 -9.21
N SER A 524 -15.02 -12.83 -9.52
CA SER A 524 -16.00 -13.13 -8.48
C SER A 524 -15.72 -14.48 -7.83
N ILE A 525 -16.19 -14.70 -6.59
CA ILE A 525 -16.02 -15.96 -5.87
C ILE A 525 -16.48 -17.17 -6.72
N ASN A 526 -17.58 -17.02 -7.47
CA ASN A 526 -18.05 -18.04 -8.40
C ASN A 526 -17.08 -18.28 -9.57
N MET A 527 -16.49 -17.22 -10.14
CA MET A 527 -15.51 -17.34 -11.21
C MET A 527 -14.23 -18.03 -10.72
N THR A 528 -13.72 -17.64 -9.55
CA THR A 528 -12.54 -18.27 -8.92
C THR A 528 -12.79 -19.74 -8.58
N ALA A 529 -13.98 -20.08 -8.09
CA ALA A 529 -14.38 -21.47 -7.81
C ALA A 529 -14.46 -22.35 -9.08
N VAL A 530 -14.72 -21.76 -10.26
CA VAL A 530 -14.68 -22.44 -11.57
C VAL A 530 -13.24 -22.50 -12.10
N LEU A 531 -12.53 -21.37 -12.09
CA LEU A 531 -11.22 -21.21 -12.73
C LEU A 531 -10.11 -22.01 -12.06
N ILE A 532 -10.00 -22.00 -10.73
CA ILE A 532 -8.90 -22.70 -10.03
C ILE A 532 -8.88 -24.21 -10.35
N PRO A 533 -10.00 -24.97 -10.26
CA PRO A 533 -10.04 -26.37 -10.70
C PRO A 533 -9.67 -26.58 -12.17
N CYS A 534 -10.07 -25.67 -13.08
CA CYS A 534 -9.77 -25.77 -14.51
C CYS A 534 -8.28 -25.52 -14.79
N ILE A 535 -7.72 -24.41 -14.29
CA ILE A 535 -6.28 -24.08 -14.41
C ILE A 535 -5.43 -25.20 -13.80
N SER A 536 -5.75 -25.66 -12.59
CA SER A 536 -5.07 -26.80 -11.97
C SER A 536 -5.13 -28.07 -12.81
N THR A 537 -6.22 -28.32 -13.56
CA THR A 537 -6.33 -29.51 -14.43
C THR A 537 -5.41 -29.39 -15.63
N ILE A 538 -5.36 -28.21 -16.27
CA ILE A 538 -4.46 -27.91 -17.39
C ILE A 538 -3.00 -28.04 -16.97
N LEU A 539 -2.63 -27.51 -15.80
CA LEU A 539 -1.27 -27.60 -15.25
C LEU A 539 -0.78 -29.04 -14.96
N ARG A 540 -1.63 -30.08 -15.05
CA ARG A 540 -1.21 -31.48 -14.90
C ARG A 540 -0.94 -32.19 -16.23
N GLU A 541 -1.32 -31.59 -17.34
CA GLU A 541 -1.40 -32.25 -18.65
C GLU A 541 -0.56 -31.49 -19.68
N ASP A 542 0.61 -32.04 -20.04
CA ASP A 542 1.64 -31.36 -20.83
C ASP A 542 1.16 -30.88 -22.23
N HIS A 543 0.04 -31.40 -22.73
CA HIS A 543 -0.55 -31.02 -24.01
C HIS A 543 -1.54 -29.83 -23.92
N LEU A 544 -2.15 -29.56 -22.76
CA LEU A 544 -3.16 -28.51 -22.58
C LEU A 544 -2.54 -27.11 -22.34
N GLY A 545 -3.30 -26.05 -22.61
CA GLY A 545 -2.88 -24.65 -22.40
C GLY A 545 -4.05 -23.67 -22.29
N ILE A 546 -3.83 -22.39 -22.62
CA ILE A 546 -4.83 -21.31 -22.43
C ILE A 546 -6.12 -21.52 -23.25
N PHE A 547 -6.04 -22.09 -24.45
CA PHE A 547 -7.22 -22.38 -25.27
C PHE A 547 -8.10 -23.47 -24.64
N ASP A 548 -7.50 -24.44 -23.93
CA ASP A 548 -8.26 -25.44 -23.18
C ASP A 548 -8.95 -24.83 -21.95
N LEU A 549 -8.38 -23.77 -21.35
CA LEU A 549 -9.05 -23.02 -20.28
C LEU A 549 -10.30 -22.32 -20.77
N GLN A 550 -10.27 -21.80 -22.00
CA GLN A 550 -11.46 -21.27 -22.65
C GLN A 550 -12.41 -22.39 -23.08
N ARG A 551 -11.91 -23.50 -23.63
CA ARG A 551 -12.72 -24.68 -24.03
C ARG A 551 -13.47 -25.29 -22.85
N PHE A 552 -12.91 -25.29 -21.64
CA PHE A 552 -13.65 -25.68 -20.42
C PHE A 552 -15.00 -24.94 -20.29
N MET A 553 -15.10 -23.69 -20.74
CA MET A 553 -16.32 -22.90 -20.65
C MET A 553 -17.37 -23.27 -21.71
N ASP A 554 -16.98 -23.91 -22.82
CA ASP A 554 -17.89 -24.40 -23.87
C ASP A 554 -18.50 -25.76 -23.47
N PRO A 555 -19.81 -25.83 -23.16
CA PRO A 555 -20.46 -27.08 -22.77
C PRO A 555 -20.48 -28.16 -23.86
N ASN A 556 -20.28 -27.80 -25.12
CA ASN A 556 -20.33 -28.73 -26.25
C ASN A 556 -18.99 -29.46 -26.47
N ASN A 557 -17.88 -28.92 -25.93
CA ASN A 557 -16.52 -29.33 -26.31
C ASN A 557 -15.57 -29.55 -25.12
N ASN A 558 -16.10 -29.77 -23.91
CA ASN A 558 -15.31 -29.90 -22.67
C ASN A 558 -15.39 -31.27 -21.98
N ALA A 559 -16.03 -32.28 -22.58
CA ALA A 559 -16.32 -33.56 -21.94
C ALA A 559 -15.05 -34.34 -21.52
N ASP A 560 -14.00 -34.25 -22.33
CA ASP A 560 -12.65 -34.76 -22.09
C ASP A 560 -11.96 -34.02 -20.92
N LEU A 561 -12.02 -32.69 -20.91
CA LEU A 561 -11.46 -31.82 -19.88
C LEU A 561 -12.13 -32.07 -18.52
N ILE A 562 -13.46 -32.24 -18.50
CA ILE A 562 -14.22 -32.65 -17.32
C ILE A 562 -13.80 -34.07 -16.86
N LYS A 563 -13.56 -35.00 -17.79
CA LYS A 563 -13.09 -36.37 -17.48
C LYS A 563 -11.72 -36.36 -16.81
N LEU A 564 -10.83 -35.44 -17.19
CA LEU A 564 -9.55 -35.17 -16.51
C LEU A 564 -9.76 -34.54 -15.13
N GLY A 565 -10.60 -33.50 -15.04
CA GLY A 565 -10.95 -32.85 -13.77
C GLY A 565 -11.55 -33.82 -12.72
N LYS A 566 -12.38 -34.78 -13.17
CA LYS A 566 -12.94 -35.88 -12.36
C LYS A 566 -11.89 -36.87 -11.82
N LYS A 567 -10.66 -36.85 -12.36
CA LYS A 567 -9.49 -37.62 -11.89
C LYS A 567 -8.54 -36.82 -10.99
N SER A 568 -8.76 -35.51 -10.80
CA SER A 568 -7.86 -34.65 -10.02
C SER A 568 -7.58 -35.25 -8.63
N PRO A 569 -6.32 -35.26 -8.13
CA PRO A 569 -6.00 -35.78 -6.80
C PRO A 569 -6.62 -34.94 -5.68
N VAL A 570 -6.77 -33.63 -5.89
CA VAL A 570 -7.44 -32.70 -4.96
C VAL A 570 -8.92 -33.07 -4.83
N LYS A 571 -9.33 -33.49 -3.63
CA LYS A 571 -10.71 -33.93 -3.33
C LYS A 571 -11.77 -32.88 -3.70
N GLY A 572 -11.49 -31.60 -3.43
CA GLY A 572 -12.38 -30.49 -3.78
C GLY A 572 -12.64 -30.38 -5.29
N HIS A 573 -11.58 -30.32 -6.10
CA HIS A 573 -11.68 -30.25 -7.57
C HIS A 573 -12.41 -31.48 -8.13
N ARG A 574 -12.05 -32.67 -7.64
CA ARG A 574 -12.67 -33.94 -8.06
C ARG A 574 -14.16 -34.01 -7.77
N ILE A 575 -14.61 -33.49 -6.63
CA ILE A 575 -16.05 -33.42 -6.30
C ILE A 575 -16.72 -32.37 -7.18
N PHE A 576 -16.13 -31.17 -7.30
CA PHE A 576 -16.66 -30.08 -8.12
C PHE A 576 -16.94 -30.48 -9.58
N PHE A 577 -16.00 -31.17 -10.24
CA PHE A 577 -16.21 -31.70 -11.60
C PHE A 577 -17.17 -32.90 -11.68
N LYS A 578 -17.48 -33.58 -10.56
CA LYS A 578 -18.48 -34.66 -10.52
C LYS A 578 -19.90 -34.16 -10.30
N SER A 579 -20.09 -33.10 -9.50
CA SER A 579 -21.43 -32.66 -9.05
C SER A 579 -21.83 -31.24 -9.44
N SER A 580 -20.87 -30.33 -9.67
CA SER A 580 -21.14 -28.90 -9.59
C SER A 580 -20.83 -28.11 -10.86
N PHE A 581 -19.80 -28.48 -11.62
CA PHE A 581 -19.36 -27.77 -12.83
C PHE A 581 -20.45 -27.67 -13.93
N ASN A 582 -21.33 -28.67 -14.01
CA ASN A 582 -22.45 -28.74 -14.95
C ASN A 582 -23.80 -28.32 -14.34
N MET A 583 -23.82 -27.65 -13.17
CA MET A 583 -25.05 -27.06 -12.65
C MET A 583 -25.33 -25.72 -13.32
N ASP A 584 -26.60 -25.50 -13.69
CA ASP A 584 -27.14 -24.32 -14.39
C ASP A 584 -26.66 -22.99 -13.75
N LYS A 585 -26.55 -22.96 -12.42
CA LYS A 585 -26.07 -21.81 -11.64
C LYS A 585 -24.68 -21.29 -12.04
N TYR A 586 -23.88 -22.09 -12.76
CA TYR A 586 -22.56 -21.71 -13.27
C TYR A 586 -22.53 -21.44 -14.78
N GLU A 587 -23.62 -21.58 -15.53
CA GLU A 587 -23.61 -21.31 -16.99
C GLU A 587 -23.24 -19.85 -17.28
N VAL A 588 -24.00 -18.90 -16.73
CA VAL A 588 -23.71 -17.46 -16.80
C VAL A 588 -22.30 -17.12 -16.28
N THR A 589 -21.77 -17.91 -15.33
CA THR A 589 -20.40 -17.74 -14.82
C THR A 589 -19.35 -18.20 -15.85
N LYS A 590 -19.57 -19.35 -16.51
CA LYS A 590 -18.71 -19.90 -17.56
C LYS A 590 -18.68 -18.98 -18.78
N ASP A 591 -19.84 -18.51 -19.24
CA ASP A 591 -19.96 -17.58 -20.38
C ASP A 591 -19.18 -16.28 -20.12
N ALA A 592 -19.34 -15.72 -18.92
CA ALA A 592 -18.63 -14.51 -18.52
C ALA A 592 -17.11 -14.72 -18.36
N ILE A 593 -16.65 -15.92 -17.96
CA ILE A 593 -15.22 -16.28 -17.99
C ILE A 593 -14.73 -16.39 -19.44
N GLY A 594 -15.43 -17.14 -20.29
CA GLY A 594 -15.05 -17.36 -21.69
C GLY A 594 -14.93 -16.05 -22.47
N THR A 595 -15.89 -15.13 -22.25
CA THR A 595 -15.88 -13.75 -22.78
C THR A 595 -14.66 -12.97 -22.31
N LYS A 596 -14.33 -13.01 -21.01
CA LYS A 596 -13.16 -12.32 -20.43
C LYS A 596 -11.83 -12.88 -20.97
N LEU A 597 -11.72 -14.19 -21.17
CA LEU A 597 -10.53 -14.81 -21.78
C LEU A 597 -10.39 -14.43 -23.27
N GLN A 598 -11.50 -14.35 -24.01
CA GLN A 598 -11.51 -13.97 -25.43
C GLN A 598 -10.86 -12.59 -25.67
N VAL A 599 -11.02 -11.63 -24.75
CA VAL A 599 -10.44 -10.29 -24.84
C VAL A 599 -8.92 -10.32 -25.09
N PHE A 600 -8.21 -11.30 -24.50
CA PHE A 600 -6.77 -11.47 -24.72
C PHE A 600 -6.44 -12.36 -25.91
N LEU A 601 -7.23 -13.43 -26.12
CA LEU A 601 -6.99 -14.38 -27.22
C LEU A 601 -7.24 -13.75 -28.60
N ASN A 602 -8.00 -12.64 -28.65
CA ASN A 602 -8.13 -11.77 -29.83
C ASN A 602 -6.81 -11.08 -30.25
N ASP A 603 -5.79 -11.01 -29.39
CA ASP A 603 -4.45 -10.55 -29.78
C ASP A 603 -3.62 -11.76 -30.25
N GLU A 604 -3.57 -11.94 -31.57
CA GLU A 604 -2.84 -13.01 -32.26
C GLU A 604 -1.37 -13.14 -31.78
N LYS A 605 -0.69 -12.03 -31.46
CA LYS A 605 0.71 -12.06 -31.01
C LYS A 605 0.83 -12.47 -29.55
N PHE A 606 -0.10 -12.05 -28.69
CA PHE A 606 -0.19 -12.57 -27.33
C PHE A 606 -0.54 -14.06 -27.30
N ALA A 607 -1.58 -14.47 -28.03
CA ALA A 607 -2.01 -15.86 -28.10
C ALA A 607 -0.86 -16.78 -28.52
N ASN A 608 -0.20 -16.50 -29.65
CA ASN A 608 0.94 -17.28 -30.13
C ASN A 608 2.19 -17.23 -29.22
N LEU A 609 2.35 -16.19 -28.39
CA LEU A 609 3.42 -16.16 -27.38
C LEU A 609 3.16 -17.13 -26.23
N ILE A 610 1.91 -17.36 -25.86
CA ILE A 610 1.53 -18.18 -24.69
C ILE A 610 0.85 -19.52 -25.05
N SER A 611 0.85 -19.91 -26.32
CA SER A 611 0.31 -21.20 -26.79
C SER A 611 1.21 -21.84 -27.86
N GLY A 612 1.14 -23.16 -27.96
CA GLY A 612 1.94 -23.97 -28.89
C GLY A 612 3.21 -24.54 -28.26
N GLU A 613 4.13 -25.03 -29.10
CA GLU A 613 5.35 -25.69 -28.64
C GLU A 613 6.37 -24.70 -28.02
N ASN A 614 6.74 -24.92 -26.76
CA ASN A 614 7.80 -24.15 -26.10
C ASN A 614 9.17 -24.44 -26.71
N LYS A 615 9.70 -23.50 -27.50
CA LYS A 615 11.11 -23.52 -27.97
C LYS A 615 12.10 -22.97 -26.94
N ILE A 616 11.61 -22.42 -25.83
CA ILE A 616 12.43 -21.83 -24.76
C ILE A 616 12.09 -22.52 -23.44
N ASP A 617 13.06 -23.26 -22.89
CA ASP A 617 12.99 -23.81 -21.53
C ASP A 617 13.50 -22.76 -20.54
N VAL A 618 12.60 -21.92 -20.04
CA VAL A 618 12.92 -20.83 -19.11
C VAL A 618 13.57 -21.36 -17.82
N GLU A 619 13.19 -22.55 -17.35
CA GLU A 619 13.72 -23.15 -16.13
C GLU A 619 15.19 -23.56 -16.29
N LYS A 620 15.52 -24.26 -17.38
CA LYS A 620 16.90 -24.59 -17.71
C LYS A 620 17.76 -23.36 -17.91
N GLU A 621 17.30 -22.41 -18.73
CA GLU A 621 18.15 -21.29 -19.17
C GLU A 621 18.39 -20.29 -18.02
N ILE A 622 17.42 -20.07 -17.11
CA ILE A 622 17.62 -19.25 -15.90
C ILE A 622 18.48 -19.96 -14.84
N ASN A 623 18.50 -21.29 -14.81
CA ASN A 623 19.39 -22.04 -13.93
C ASN A 623 20.78 -22.31 -14.54
N THR A 624 21.04 -21.88 -15.78
CA THR A 624 22.34 -22.03 -16.45
C THR A 624 23.21 -20.77 -16.26
N PRO A 625 24.38 -20.85 -15.61
CA PRO A 625 25.29 -19.72 -15.46
C PRO A 625 25.69 -19.08 -16.79
N GLY A 626 25.72 -17.74 -16.82
CA GLY A 626 26.13 -16.97 -17.99
C GLY A 626 25.08 -16.82 -19.08
N GLN A 627 23.91 -17.47 -18.99
CA GLN A 627 22.80 -17.25 -19.93
C GLN A 627 22.15 -15.88 -19.76
N ILE A 628 21.66 -15.32 -20.86
CA ILE A 628 21.11 -13.96 -20.94
C ILE A 628 19.77 -14.00 -21.68
N LEU A 629 18.69 -13.87 -20.93
CA LEU A 629 17.32 -13.81 -21.45
C LEU A 629 16.88 -12.35 -21.52
N ILE A 630 16.37 -11.93 -22.68
CA ILE A 630 15.94 -10.56 -22.92
C ILE A 630 14.50 -10.59 -23.44
N PHE A 631 13.58 -10.16 -22.60
CA PHE A 631 12.16 -9.99 -22.92
C PHE A 631 11.95 -8.58 -23.51
N GLN A 632 12.01 -8.51 -24.83
CA GLN A 632 11.75 -7.29 -25.58
C GLN A 632 10.26 -7.24 -25.95
N THR A 633 9.48 -6.57 -25.13
CA THR A 633 8.06 -6.29 -25.42
C THR A 633 7.89 -4.86 -25.95
N SER A 634 6.69 -4.53 -26.45
CA SER A 634 6.43 -3.21 -27.02
C SER A 634 5.00 -2.78 -26.74
N LYS A 635 4.83 -1.81 -25.83
CA LYS A 635 3.52 -1.23 -25.48
C LYS A 635 2.76 -0.68 -26.69
N ALA A 636 3.48 -0.21 -27.70
CA ALA A 636 2.91 0.31 -28.95
C ALA A 636 2.30 -0.78 -29.84
N LYS A 637 2.76 -2.04 -29.71
CA LYS A 637 2.36 -3.17 -30.57
C LYS A 637 1.50 -4.22 -29.85
N MET A 638 1.66 -4.37 -28.54
CA MET A 638 0.83 -5.20 -27.66
C MET A 638 0.24 -4.30 -26.57
N LYS A 639 -0.92 -3.67 -26.84
CA LYS A 639 -1.45 -2.60 -25.96
C LYS A 639 -1.88 -3.13 -24.59
N ASN A 640 -2.89 -4.00 -24.57
CA ASN A 640 -3.52 -4.47 -23.33
C ASN A 640 -2.85 -5.74 -22.80
N THR A 641 -2.25 -6.52 -23.70
CA THR A 641 -1.66 -7.84 -23.45
C THR A 641 -0.20 -7.82 -23.00
N MET A 642 0.56 -6.76 -23.27
CA MET A 642 1.96 -6.67 -22.82
C MET A 642 2.09 -6.79 -21.30
N SER A 643 1.24 -6.09 -20.55
CA SER A 643 1.20 -6.15 -19.08
C SER A 643 0.98 -7.59 -18.62
N LEU A 644 -0.04 -8.27 -19.17
CA LEU A 644 -0.35 -9.66 -18.88
C LEU A 644 0.82 -10.60 -19.22
N TYR A 645 1.37 -10.54 -20.43
CA TYR A 645 2.50 -11.39 -20.83
C TYR A 645 3.69 -11.23 -19.89
N ASN A 646 4.07 -9.98 -19.60
CA ASN A 646 5.17 -9.67 -18.71
C ASN A 646 4.93 -10.20 -17.27
N ARG A 647 3.70 -10.15 -16.78
CA ARG A 647 3.30 -10.74 -15.48
C ARG A 647 3.37 -12.27 -15.49
N LEU A 648 2.86 -12.92 -16.54
CA LEU A 648 2.91 -14.37 -16.71
C LEU A 648 4.35 -14.88 -16.77
N MET A 649 5.25 -14.14 -17.45
CA MET A 649 6.68 -14.45 -17.47
C MET A 649 7.32 -14.25 -16.09
N MET A 650 6.99 -13.16 -15.37
CA MET A 650 7.47 -12.93 -14.01
C MET A 650 7.01 -13.99 -13.01
N ALA A 651 5.75 -14.44 -13.07
CA ALA A 651 5.23 -15.55 -12.26
C ALA A 651 5.94 -16.87 -12.62
N THR A 652 6.13 -17.17 -13.91
CA THR A 652 6.91 -18.34 -14.36
C THR A 652 8.32 -18.33 -13.77
N ILE A 653 8.98 -17.17 -13.77
CA ILE A 653 10.32 -16.96 -13.18
C ILE A 653 10.28 -17.11 -11.65
N GLN A 654 9.25 -16.56 -10.98
CA GLN A 654 9.05 -16.72 -9.53
C GLN A 654 8.97 -18.19 -9.14
N GLY A 655 8.10 -18.97 -9.79
CA GLY A 655 7.96 -20.40 -9.52
C GLY A 655 9.26 -21.19 -9.72
N ILE A 656 10.04 -20.85 -10.76
CA ILE A 656 11.39 -21.42 -10.99
C ILE A 656 12.36 -21.08 -9.84
N ILE A 657 12.32 -19.85 -9.34
CA ILE A 657 13.16 -19.41 -8.22
C ILE A 657 12.75 -20.10 -6.91
N LEU A 658 11.45 -20.20 -6.62
CA LEU A 658 10.94 -20.84 -5.41
C LEU A 658 11.32 -22.33 -5.32
N LYS A 659 11.31 -23.06 -6.46
CA LYS A 659 11.82 -24.45 -6.52
C LYS A 659 13.25 -24.62 -5.96
N ARG A 660 14.08 -23.57 -5.99
CA ARG A 660 15.46 -23.59 -5.44
C ARG A 660 15.51 -23.67 -3.92
N GLU A 661 14.39 -23.57 -3.20
CA GLU A 661 14.31 -23.88 -1.77
C GLU A 661 14.85 -25.29 -1.48
N LYS A 662 14.49 -26.26 -2.34
CA LYS A 662 14.92 -27.67 -2.27
C LYS A 662 16.44 -27.87 -2.49
N LEU A 663 17.17 -26.83 -2.93
CA LEU A 663 18.64 -26.83 -3.07
C LEU A 663 19.33 -26.26 -1.84
N SER A 664 20.50 -26.79 -1.48
CA SER A 664 21.38 -26.19 -0.45
C SER A 664 21.85 -24.79 -0.87
N PRO A 665 22.00 -23.81 0.05
CA PRO A 665 22.27 -22.41 -0.31
C PRO A 665 23.47 -22.16 -1.25
N HIS A 666 24.52 -22.99 -1.17
CA HIS A 666 25.73 -22.89 -1.99
C HIS A 666 25.59 -23.52 -3.39
N LEU A 667 24.51 -24.26 -3.65
CA LEU A 667 24.18 -24.86 -4.95
C LEU A 667 23.09 -24.08 -5.71
N ARG A 668 22.52 -23.03 -5.10
CA ARG A 668 21.45 -22.22 -5.71
C ARG A 668 22.04 -21.36 -6.84
N PRO A 669 21.58 -21.50 -8.10
CA PRO A 669 22.05 -20.66 -9.19
C PRO A 669 21.76 -19.19 -8.91
N GLN A 670 22.66 -18.29 -9.30
CA GLN A 670 22.43 -16.85 -9.18
C GLN A 670 21.73 -16.30 -10.42
N THR A 671 20.70 -15.47 -10.22
CA THR A 671 19.93 -14.82 -11.28
C THR A 671 19.76 -13.32 -10.98
N PHE A 672 20.12 -12.48 -11.95
CA PHE A 672 19.93 -11.03 -11.87
C PHE A 672 18.80 -10.59 -12.82
N LEU A 673 17.68 -10.17 -12.25
CA LEU A 673 16.53 -9.59 -12.94
C LEU A 673 16.69 -8.08 -13.06
N TYR A 674 16.51 -7.53 -14.26
CA TYR A 674 16.49 -6.09 -14.54
C TYR A 674 15.13 -5.73 -15.13
N LEU A 675 14.36 -4.92 -14.40
CA LEU A 675 12.99 -4.57 -14.75
C LEU A 675 12.92 -3.08 -15.11
N ASP A 676 12.93 -2.76 -16.40
CA ASP A 676 12.80 -1.37 -16.88
C ASP A 676 11.34 -0.91 -16.92
N GLU A 677 11.09 0.32 -16.46
CA GLU A 677 9.76 0.83 -16.14
C GLU A 677 8.94 -0.18 -15.29
N PHE A 678 9.50 -0.55 -14.13
CA PHE A 678 9.10 -1.74 -13.37
C PHE A 678 7.60 -1.79 -12.97
N GLN A 679 6.91 -0.64 -13.01
CA GLN A 679 5.46 -0.56 -12.77
C GLN A 679 4.63 -1.47 -13.69
N HIS A 680 5.18 -1.85 -14.85
CA HIS A 680 4.54 -2.80 -15.76
C HIS A 680 4.53 -4.26 -15.25
N TYR A 681 5.25 -4.57 -14.17
CA TYR A 681 5.35 -5.92 -13.58
C TYR A 681 4.73 -6.02 -12.16
N ILE A 682 4.08 -4.96 -11.64
CA ILE A 682 3.56 -4.93 -10.25
C ILE A 682 2.40 -5.92 -10.05
N GLY A 683 2.58 -6.90 -9.18
CA GLY A 683 1.54 -7.81 -8.66
C GLY A 683 2.04 -8.49 -7.37
N VAL A 684 1.27 -9.42 -6.80
CA VAL A 684 1.64 -10.15 -5.56
C VAL A 684 3.06 -10.73 -5.65
N THR A 685 3.38 -11.34 -6.81
CA THR A 685 4.72 -11.80 -7.23
C THR A 685 5.88 -10.85 -6.91
N ILE A 686 5.76 -9.53 -7.16
CA ILE A 686 6.92 -8.64 -6.99
C ILE A 686 7.19 -8.35 -5.50
N GLU A 687 6.16 -8.35 -4.66
CA GLU A 687 6.34 -8.15 -3.21
C GLU A 687 7.10 -9.34 -2.60
N GLU A 688 6.63 -10.57 -2.88
CA GLU A 688 7.28 -11.81 -2.43
C GLU A 688 8.69 -11.99 -2.99
N ILE A 689 8.91 -11.58 -4.25
CA ILE A 689 10.26 -11.57 -4.83
C ILE A 689 11.17 -10.63 -4.03
N LEU A 690 10.72 -9.44 -3.63
CA LEU A 690 11.53 -8.47 -2.89
C LEU A 690 11.74 -8.85 -1.42
N THR A 691 10.84 -9.59 -0.79
CA THR A 691 11.00 -10.05 0.61
C THR A 691 11.81 -11.33 0.73
N ASP A 692 11.64 -12.28 -0.19
CA ASP A 692 12.08 -13.67 0.01
C ASP A 692 13.02 -14.22 -1.09
N SER A 693 12.96 -13.74 -2.34
CA SER A 693 13.73 -14.34 -3.44
C SER A 693 15.25 -14.27 -3.28
N ARG A 694 15.75 -13.32 -2.46
CA ARG A 694 17.17 -13.24 -2.07
C ARG A 694 17.68 -14.56 -1.46
N LYS A 695 16.84 -15.27 -0.69
CA LYS A 695 17.18 -16.58 -0.09
C LYS A 695 17.42 -17.63 -1.18
N TYR A 696 16.82 -17.46 -2.34
CA TYR A 696 16.82 -18.39 -3.48
C TYR A 696 17.77 -18.00 -4.61
N GLY A 697 18.73 -17.10 -4.35
CA GLY A 697 19.76 -16.70 -5.31
C GLY A 697 19.27 -15.73 -6.40
N CYS A 698 18.10 -15.12 -6.21
CA CYS A 698 17.58 -14.11 -7.11
C CYS A 698 17.85 -12.69 -6.58
N SER A 699 18.20 -11.76 -7.47
CA SER A 699 18.20 -10.32 -7.16
C SER A 699 17.58 -9.49 -8.26
N VAL A 700 16.80 -8.47 -7.86
CA VAL A 700 16.08 -7.58 -8.78
C VAL A 700 16.67 -6.19 -8.78
N THR A 701 16.81 -5.61 -9.97
CA THR A 701 17.05 -4.18 -10.20
C THR A 701 15.76 -3.55 -10.72
N LEU A 702 15.10 -2.73 -9.89
CA LEU A 702 13.88 -2.00 -10.21
C LEU A 702 14.22 -0.61 -10.74
N ILE A 703 13.72 -0.28 -11.94
CA ILE A 703 14.01 1.00 -12.60
C ILE A 703 12.68 1.72 -12.86
N HIS A 704 12.56 2.98 -12.45
CA HIS A 704 11.39 3.82 -12.76
C HIS A 704 11.70 5.31 -12.76
N GLN A 705 10.73 6.09 -13.23
CA GLN A 705 10.79 7.54 -13.25
C GLN A 705 10.26 8.18 -11.97
N SER A 706 9.06 7.81 -11.50
CA SER A 706 8.37 8.50 -10.39
C SER A 706 8.04 7.57 -9.22
N ILE A 707 8.72 7.73 -8.09
CA ILE A 707 8.41 7.05 -6.81
C ILE A 707 7.11 7.61 -6.18
N SER A 708 6.67 8.81 -6.58
CA SER A 708 5.40 9.40 -6.15
C SER A 708 4.15 8.79 -6.79
N GLN A 709 4.28 8.16 -7.97
CA GLN A 709 3.16 7.55 -8.70
C GLN A 709 2.82 6.12 -8.23
N LEU A 710 3.65 5.54 -7.37
CA LEU A 710 3.41 4.23 -6.78
C LEU A 710 2.49 4.36 -5.57
N ASP A 711 1.69 3.31 -5.31
CA ASP A 711 0.93 3.21 -4.07
C ASP A 711 1.85 3.18 -2.84
N SER A 712 1.30 3.55 -1.69
CA SER A 712 2.05 3.73 -0.45
C SER A 712 2.65 2.42 0.09
N LYS A 713 2.02 1.27 -0.19
CA LYS A 713 2.46 -0.05 0.28
C LYS A 713 3.68 -0.49 -0.53
N LEU A 714 3.57 -0.53 -1.86
CA LEU A 714 4.65 -0.89 -2.77
C LEU A 714 5.85 0.04 -2.62
N LYS A 715 5.61 1.35 -2.48
CA LYS A 715 6.65 2.34 -2.19
C LYS A 715 7.42 2.01 -0.91
N SER A 716 6.72 1.63 0.16
CA SER A 716 7.36 1.19 1.41
C SER A 716 8.19 -0.09 1.21
N ILE A 717 7.65 -1.07 0.49
CA ILE A 717 8.35 -2.34 0.17
C ILE A 717 9.62 -2.06 -0.64
N ILE A 718 9.56 -1.25 -1.69
CA ILE A 718 10.74 -0.93 -2.52
C ILE A 718 11.81 -0.24 -1.68
N LEU A 719 11.46 0.78 -0.91
CA LEU A 719 12.43 1.52 -0.11
C LEU A 719 13.04 0.65 1.00
N SER A 720 12.27 -0.24 1.64
CA SER A 720 12.77 -1.11 2.72
C SER A 720 13.53 -2.35 2.23
N CYS A 721 13.14 -2.95 1.10
CA CYS A 721 13.71 -4.20 0.59
C CYS A 721 14.89 -3.98 -0.39
N THR A 722 15.09 -2.78 -0.94
CA THR A 722 16.24 -2.48 -1.80
C THR A 722 17.39 -1.84 -1.02
N ASN A 723 18.52 -2.54 -0.97
CA ASN A 723 19.68 -2.10 -0.20
C ASN A 723 20.60 -1.16 -0.99
N ILE A 724 20.68 -1.32 -2.32
CA ILE A 724 21.38 -0.39 -3.20
C ILE A 724 20.36 0.57 -3.80
N LYS A 725 20.63 1.88 -3.71
CA LYS A 725 19.80 2.93 -4.30
C LYS A 725 20.67 3.84 -5.18
N LEU A 726 20.22 4.07 -6.40
CA LEU A 726 20.89 4.84 -7.45
C LEU A 726 19.93 5.94 -7.92
N ILE A 727 20.11 7.15 -7.40
CA ILE A 727 19.16 8.26 -7.59
C ILE A 727 19.77 9.35 -8.46
N GLY A 728 19.24 9.52 -9.67
CA GLY A 728 19.58 10.60 -10.59
C GLY A 728 18.64 11.80 -10.41
N LYS A 729 18.86 12.85 -11.22
CA LYS A 729 17.99 14.04 -11.25
C LYS A 729 16.52 13.65 -11.44
N ASN A 730 15.62 14.25 -10.67
CA ASN A 730 14.18 13.96 -10.71
C ASN A 730 13.36 15.21 -10.32
N SER A 731 12.03 15.13 -10.34
CA SER A 731 11.16 16.20 -9.85
C SER A 731 11.30 16.38 -8.33
N TYR A 732 11.07 17.61 -7.84
CA TYR A 732 11.19 17.96 -6.42
C TYR A 732 10.39 17.02 -5.49
N GLU A 733 9.17 16.61 -5.90
CA GLU A 733 8.34 15.69 -5.13
C GLU A 733 9.03 14.33 -4.94
N ASN A 734 9.55 13.74 -6.03
CA ASN A 734 10.31 12.49 -5.98
C ASN A 734 11.59 12.65 -5.14
N LEU A 735 12.34 13.73 -5.36
CA LEU A 735 13.56 14.01 -4.60
C LEU A 735 13.29 14.19 -3.10
N ARG A 736 12.18 14.82 -2.69
CA ARG A 736 11.78 14.99 -1.28
C ARG A 736 11.49 13.67 -0.55
N ILE A 737 11.13 12.62 -1.29
CA ILE A 737 10.96 11.26 -0.77
C ILE A 737 12.33 10.58 -0.66
N LEU A 738 13.10 10.61 -1.76
CA LEU A 738 14.36 9.87 -1.90
C LEU A 738 15.49 10.46 -1.05
N SER A 739 15.52 11.77 -0.84
CA SER A 739 16.47 12.48 0.02
C SER A 739 16.49 11.98 1.45
N LYS A 740 15.30 11.71 2.02
CA LYS A 740 15.12 11.15 3.37
C LYS A 740 15.66 9.73 3.47
N GLU A 741 15.49 8.94 2.41
CA GLU A 741 15.94 7.56 2.32
C GLU A 741 17.46 7.46 2.21
N ILE A 742 18.08 8.24 1.31
CA ILE A 742 19.54 8.19 1.10
C ILE A 742 20.34 9.10 2.06
N GLN A 743 19.66 9.98 2.79
CA GLN A 743 20.19 10.96 3.74
C GLN A 743 21.11 12.01 3.08
N VAL A 744 20.58 12.65 2.02
CA VAL A 744 21.24 13.75 1.26
C VAL A 744 20.27 14.93 1.17
N ASP A 745 20.75 16.18 1.16
CA ASP A 745 19.86 17.34 1.01
C ASP A 745 19.22 17.37 -0.40
N VAL A 746 17.95 17.77 -0.48
CA VAL A 746 17.21 17.84 -1.75
C VAL A 746 17.91 18.76 -2.76
N LYS A 747 18.50 19.87 -2.30
CA LYS A 747 19.19 20.84 -3.15
C LYS A 747 20.43 20.25 -3.83
N GLU A 748 21.15 19.35 -3.15
CA GLU A 748 22.28 18.63 -3.77
C GLU A 748 21.80 17.67 -4.86
N MET A 749 20.62 17.06 -4.69
CA MET A 749 20.02 16.15 -5.67
C MET A 749 19.42 16.88 -6.88
N GLU A 750 18.90 18.10 -6.69
CA GLU A 750 18.44 18.97 -7.78
C GLU A 750 19.60 19.41 -8.70
N ASN A 751 20.78 19.63 -8.11
CA ASN A 751 22.02 20.03 -8.78
C ASN A 751 22.77 18.89 -9.50
N LEU A 752 22.18 17.68 -9.61
CA LEU A 752 22.73 16.62 -10.45
C LEU A 752 22.63 16.98 -11.94
N ASN A 753 23.73 16.74 -12.65
CA ASN A 753 23.80 16.80 -14.11
C ASN A 753 23.34 15.48 -14.75
N VAL A 754 23.13 15.50 -16.07
CA VAL A 754 22.83 14.28 -16.83
C VAL A 754 23.98 13.29 -16.68
N GLY A 755 23.65 12.05 -16.30
CA GLY A 755 24.62 10.99 -16.09
C GLY A 755 25.26 10.93 -14.70
N GLU A 756 24.94 11.89 -13.81
CA GLU A 756 25.32 11.86 -12.39
C GLU A 756 24.20 11.25 -11.52
N PHE A 757 24.60 10.45 -10.53
CA PHE A 757 23.70 9.75 -9.62
C PHE A 757 24.27 9.77 -8.19
N PHE A 758 23.40 9.80 -7.19
CA PHE A 758 23.78 9.39 -5.84
C PHE A 758 23.67 7.87 -5.70
N LEU A 759 24.78 7.24 -5.31
CA LEU A 759 24.86 5.83 -4.94
C LEU A 759 24.83 5.69 -3.42
N LYS A 760 23.87 4.91 -2.93
CA LYS A 760 23.68 4.56 -1.52
C LYS A 760 23.70 3.03 -1.40
N VAL A 761 24.54 2.47 -0.53
CA VAL A 761 24.69 1.02 -0.33
C VAL A 761 24.52 0.69 1.16
N GLY A 762 23.38 0.13 1.53
CA GLY A 762 23.06 -0.22 2.90
C GLY A 762 23.28 0.94 3.88
N SER A 763 24.10 0.72 4.91
CA SER A 763 24.44 1.75 5.91
C SER A 763 25.48 2.78 5.44
N ILE A 764 26.26 2.51 4.38
CA ILE A 764 27.30 3.43 3.88
C ILE A 764 26.65 4.75 3.46
N PRO A 765 27.12 5.94 3.89
CA PRO A 765 26.50 7.21 3.50
C PRO A 765 26.60 7.42 1.98
N ALA A 766 25.58 8.04 1.38
CA ALA A 766 25.52 8.20 -0.06
C ALA A 766 26.74 8.93 -0.64
N VAL A 767 27.13 8.58 -1.85
CA VAL A 767 28.23 9.20 -2.60
C VAL A 767 27.76 9.58 -4.00
N LYS A 768 28.22 10.73 -4.50
CA LYS A 768 27.95 11.15 -5.88
C LYS A 768 28.87 10.39 -6.83
N ILE A 769 28.29 9.80 -7.87
CA ILE A 769 28.97 9.05 -8.93
C ILE A 769 28.54 9.54 -10.31
N MET A 770 29.35 9.26 -11.32
CA MET A 770 29.01 9.43 -12.74
C MET A 770 29.04 8.07 -13.44
N HIS A 771 28.06 7.77 -14.31
CA HIS A 771 28.11 6.54 -15.10
C HIS A 771 29.19 6.62 -16.19
N THR A 772 29.78 5.47 -16.57
CA THR A 772 30.77 5.44 -17.65
C THR A 772 30.14 5.61 -19.04
N THR A 773 30.78 6.38 -19.91
CA THR A 773 30.33 6.58 -21.31
C THR A 773 30.80 5.47 -22.27
N LYS A 774 31.49 4.43 -21.75
CA LYS A 774 31.94 3.27 -22.53
C LYS A 774 30.78 2.45 -23.11
N PHE A 775 29.64 2.39 -22.43
CA PHE A 775 28.45 1.62 -22.86
C PHE A 775 27.39 2.44 -23.59
N LEU A 776 27.67 3.74 -23.82
CA LEU A 776 26.73 4.70 -24.42
C LEU A 776 26.19 4.21 -25.77
N GLY A 777 24.87 4.13 -25.89
CA GLY A 777 24.18 3.66 -27.09
C GLY A 777 24.68 2.29 -27.59
N ASN A 778 25.08 2.23 -28.86
CA ASN A 778 25.57 1.03 -29.54
C ASN A 778 27.12 0.90 -29.55
N LYS A 779 27.88 1.62 -28.70
CA LYS A 779 29.37 1.60 -28.75
C LYS A 779 30.02 0.21 -28.64
N ASN A 780 29.40 -0.73 -27.93
CA ASN A 780 29.89 -2.11 -27.80
C ASN A 780 29.15 -3.11 -28.69
N ALA A 781 28.33 -2.63 -29.64
CA ALA A 781 27.59 -3.50 -30.53
C ALA A 781 28.53 -4.31 -31.44
N ILE A 782 28.26 -5.61 -31.54
CA ILE A 782 28.90 -6.46 -32.54
C ILE A 782 28.58 -5.99 -33.96
N SER A 783 29.51 -6.22 -34.89
CA SER A 783 29.33 -5.83 -36.29
C SER A 783 28.03 -6.39 -36.88
N SER A 784 27.41 -5.64 -37.80
CA SER A 784 26.12 -6.02 -38.43
C SER A 784 26.16 -7.42 -39.08
N LYS A 785 27.33 -7.86 -39.57
CA LYS A 785 27.56 -9.23 -40.09
C LYS A 785 27.50 -10.28 -38.97
N LYS A 786 28.02 -9.99 -37.78
CA LYS A 786 27.95 -10.86 -36.59
C LYS A 786 26.55 -10.83 -35.97
N TRP A 787 25.87 -9.68 -35.94
CA TRP A 787 24.46 -9.58 -35.50
C TRP A 787 23.51 -10.37 -36.40
N LYS A 788 23.63 -10.29 -37.73
CA LYS A 788 22.86 -11.15 -38.66
C LYS A 788 23.09 -12.66 -38.40
N LYS A 789 24.27 -13.07 -37.93
CA LYS A 789 24.55 -14.46 -37.50
C LYS A 789 23.93 -14.80 -36.12
N HIS A 790 23.72 -13.83 -35.24
CA HIS A 790 23.00 -14.01 -33.97
C HIS A 790 21.50 -14.20 -34.25
N LEU A 791 20.89 -13.29 -35.02
CA LEU A 791 19.49 -13.42 -35.44
C LEU A 791 19.20 -14.78 -36.08
N LYS A 792 19.98 -15.20 -37.10
CA LYS A 792 19.81 -16.54 -37.71
C LYS A 792 19.93 -17.72 -36.74
N TYR A 793 20.69 -17.57 -35.65
CA TYR A 793 20.79 -18.60 -34.61
C TYR A 793 19.55 -18.57 -33.70
N LEU A 794 19.15 -17.38 -33.23
CA LEU A 794 17.94 -17.16 -32.43
C LEU A 794 16.69 -17.70 -33.16
N THR A 795 16.47 -17.31 -34.41
CA THR A 795 15.35 -17.78 -35.23
C THR A 795 15.35 -19.31 -35.45
N LYS A 796 16.50 -19.97 -35.42
CA LYS A 796 16.60 -21.42 -35.59
C LYS A 796 16.30 -22.18 -34.30
N HIS A 797 16.72 -21.64 -33.15
CA HIS A 797 16.72 -22.37 -31.89
C HIS A 797 15.55 -22.02 -30.95
N TYR A 798 15.03 -20.79 -31.02
CA TYR A 798 14.07 -20.26 -30.05
C TYR A 798 12.76 -19.73 -30.66
N TYR A 799 12.59 -19.84 -31.97
CA TYR A 799 11.39 -19.38 -32.67
C TYR A 799 10.75 -20.55 -33.44
N ARG A 800 9.44 -20.76 -33.27
CA ARG A 800 8.64 -21.68 -34.10
C ARG A 800 7.91 -20.90 -35.21
N PRO A 801 7.51 -21.56 -36.32
CA PRO A 801 6.47 -21.02 -37.19
C PRO A 801 5.20 -20.72 -36.38
N ILE A 802 4.51 -19.63 -36.73
CA ILE A 802 3.11 -19.45 -36.36
C ILE A 802 2.32 -20.50 -37.13
N GLU A 803 1.35 -21.13 -36.48
CA GLU A 803 0.51 -22.15 -37.11
C GLU A 803 -0.52 -21.44 -37.99
N ASP A 804 -0.47 -21.71 -39.28
CA ASP A 804 -1.40 -21.17 -40.26
C ASP A 804 -2.63 -22.08 -40.28
N GLU A 805 -3.80 -21.61 -39.81
CA GLU A 805 -5.04 -22.39 -39.81
C GLU A 805 -5.44 -22.81 -41.24
N SER A 806 -4.97 -22.07 -42.25
CA SER A 806 -5.09 -22.40 -43.67
C SER A 806 -4.33 -23.69 -44.09
N LEU A 807 -3.23 -24.01 -43.40
CA LEU A 807 -2.47 -25.25 -43.62
C LEU A 807 -3.03 -26.43 -42.81
N GLN A 808 -3.61 -26.18 -41.62
CA GLN A 808 -4.32 -27.23 -40.90
C GLN A 808 -5.59 -27.66 -41.62
N THR A 809 -6.30 -26.75 -42.30
CA THR A 809 -7.47 -27.13 -43.12
C THR A 809 -7.09 -27.93 -44.37
N MET A 810 -5.93 -27.67 -44.99
CA MET A 810 -5.40 -28.55 -46.05
C MET A 810 -4.95 -29.91 -45.49
N ASN A 811 -4.13 -29.95 -44.45
CA ASN A 811 -3.68 -31.22 -43.86
C ASN A 811 -4.85 -32.05 -43.33
N ASN A 812 -5.86 -31.45 -42.69
CA ASN A 812 -7.04 -32.18 -42.22
C ASN A 812 -7.97 -32.60 -43.37
N ALA A 813 -7.97 -31.90 -44.50
CA ALA A 813 -8.65 -32.34 -45.71
C ALA A 813 -7.94 -33.54 -46.33
N GLU A 814 -6.61 -33.53 -46.47
CA GLU A 814 -5.82 -34.68 -46.94
C GLU A 814 -5.94 -35.88 -45.96
N PHE A 815 -5.91 -35.63 -44.65
CA PHE A 815 -6.07 -36.67 -43.62
C PHE A 815 -7.49 -37.26 -43.63
N LYS A 816 -8.53 -36.42 -43.85
CA LYS A 816 -9.89 -36.91 -44.13
C LYS A 816 -9.97 -37.71 -45.42
N GLN A 817 -9.34 -37.26 -46.50
CA GLN A 817 -9.37 -37.95 -47.79
C GLN A 817 -8.69 -39.32 -47.69
N THR A 818 -7.62 -39.42 -46.89
CA THR A 818 -6.95 -40.68 -46.54
C THR A 818 -7.87 -41.60 -45.71
N LEU A 819 -8.56 -41.08 -44.69
CA LEU A 819 -9.52 -41.87 -43.89
C LEU A 819 -10.78 -42.27 -44.68
N GLU A 820 -11.29 -41.42 -45.56
CA GLU A 820 -12.48 -41.68 -46.39
C GLU A 820 -12.18 -42.66 -47.54
N THR A 821 -10.90 -42.91 -47.87
CA THR A 821 -10.49 -43.97 -48.81
C THR A 821 -10.25 -45.34 -48.15
N GLU A 822 -10.13 -45.43 -46.82
CA GLU A 822 -9.93 -46.69 -46.10
C GLU A 822 -11.21 -47.33 -45.53
N VAL A 823 -12.39 -46.69 -45.67
CA VAL A 823 -13.67 -47.17 -45.08
C VAL A 823 -14.69 -47.66 -46.14
N LEU A 824 -14.20 -48.19 -47.27
CA LEU A 824 -15.03 -48.85 -48.29
C LEU A 824 -14.57 -50.29 -48.60
N VAL A 825 -14.58 -51.15 -47.57
CA VAL A 825 -14.57 -52.62 -47.75
C VAL A 825 -15.62 -53.28 -46.84
N ASP A 826 -16.81 -53.44 -47.43
CA ASP A 826 -17.90 -54.40 -47.15
C ASP A 826 -17.83 -55.28 -45.87
N GLU A 827 -18.53 -54.88 -44.80
CA GLU A 827 -18.84 -55.72 -43.63
C GLU A 827 -19.94 -56.76 -43.95
N SER A 828 -19.66 -57.73 -44.82
CA SER A 828 -20.60 -58.84 -45.09
C SER A 828 -19.96 -60.22 -45.29
N SER A 829 -18.66 -60.39 -44.99
CA SER A 829 -18.05 -61.72 -44.98
C SER A 829 -16.96 -61.95 -43.92
N LEU A 830 -17.02 -63.15 -43.35
CA LEU A 830 -15.99 -63.92 -42.61
C LEU A 830 -16.13 -64.06 -41.08
N VAL A 831 -16.01 -65.34 -40.69
CA VAL A 831 -16.16 -65.97 -39.37
C VAL A 831 -14.74 -66.14 -38.76
N PRO A 832 -14.56 -66.12 -37.42
CA PRO A 832 -13.24 -65.92 -36.82
C PRO A 832 -12.39 -67.19 -36.74
N PHE A 833 -11.07 -67.08 -36.94
CA PHE A 833 -10.12 -68.12 -36.50
C PHE A 833 -8.63 -67.71 -36.52
N ILE A 834 -7.91 -68.19 -35.50
CA ILE A 834 -6.46 -68.50 -35.36
C ILE A 834 -5.46 -67.36 -35.05
N ASP A 835 -4.61 -67.73 -34.10
CA ASP A 835 -3.40 -67.17 -33.52
C ASP A 835 -2.23 -66.82 -34.49
N GLU A 836 -1.10 -66.40 -33.87
CA GLU A 836 0.24 -66.14 -34.44
C GLU A 836 0.45 -64.80 -35.19
N PHE A 837 0.80 -63.73 -34.45
CA PHE A 837 2.20 -63.25 -34.32
C PHE A 837 2.38 -62.16 -33.24
#